data_AF-A0A3D4MK52-F1
#
_entry.id   AF-A0A3D4MK52-F1
#
_cell.length_a   1.000
_cell.length_b   1.000
_cell.length_c   1.000
_cell.angle_alpha   90.00
_cell.angle_beta   90.00
_cell.angle_gamma   90.00
#
_symmetry.space_group_name_H-M   'P 1'
#
loop_
_entity.id
_entity.type
_entity.pdbx_description
1 polymer ?
#
loop_
_entity_poly.entity_id
_entity_poly.type
_entity_poly.pdbx_seq_one_letter_code
_entity_poly.pdbx_strand_id
1 'polypeptide(L)'
;MKSFVNIFKGIAVGLANVVAGLSGGTVAVILRAYDAMLDICTNIFKHPIVTLKKHWMFLFGIIIGIIGGAIALEKLYRFAPLPVSMLFCGIVIASFIHMTRKAIKEDRPNWKLGLSFIIAVSILIIIPFLTNGHDKTISFNAVNLIILVGLGAIAASAMIIPGVSGSMVLASMGYYEGVLGLVSDFMSSLVHFNMSSLGYLFVECLFFAIGCVLGLVLCAILIKKLFTSFKAISNYAILGLVGGSSIAMILVVLINKNNSYLFNSSKGLWMWITGVILFVVGLYLGSLLNKVEGDNNMEFTKDEFLKRASSYREEWIKLTTKLVSFNSVLDEYKEGAQAPFGEGNKEVLNWILAHAKEDGFDTYNCDNYAGHIAFGQGDETLGLLAHLDVVPAVGKWTSNPFDATLTDNGNRLVGRGVNDDKGPLAATYLALKILRDMGVKPNKRILLIMGCDEETGSRCLEHYFKKNPMPDFGFSPDACFPCINGEKVGVHYDITGEDNSHVISFTSGQRYNIVPDEAKMTLDIDLKKEYLAFLNEHNYKGEVEENTYIAHGLSAHAMCPQNGINAAFILFEFLNEYAPSSLSNFVVNYLDNDPFGHKLQIDVFHEEMKELTQNLGIVRIENKQVHLGVDCRVPVEGHEPLMQKNLDKALENTGLKAVVSLGGKLHYVPRNSELVKTLMSAYQDITGDMENESYTIGGGTYAKFIDNAVAFGPQFVGREDVDHQTDEYVYVDDYIKTMAIYADAIYRLVK
;
A
#
# COMPACT_ATOMS: atom_id res chain seq x y z
N MET A 1 0.20 -1.66 27.96
CA MET A 1 -1.27 -1.46 28.02
C MET A 1 -2.06 -2.40 27.11
N LYS A 2 -1.75 -2.54 25.80
CA LYS A 2 -2.47 -3.44 24.86
C LYS A 2 -2.64 -4.89 25.38
N SER A 3 -1.60 -5.44 26.01
CA SER A 3 -1.60 -6.78 26.60
C SER A 3 -2.67 -7.00 27.68
N PHE A 4 -2.86 -6.04 28.59
CA PHE A 4 -3.86 -6.13 29.65
C PHE A 4 -5.29 -5.99 29.13
N VAL A 5 -5.48 -5.15 28.10
CA VAL A 5 -6.78 -4.99 27.43
C VAL A 5 -7.22 -6.30 26.79
N ASN A 6 -6.32 -7.02 26.10
CA ASN A 6 -6.66 -8.29 25.48
C ASN A 6 -7.01 -9.39 26.50
N ILE A 7 -6.33 -9.42 27.65
CA ILE A 7 -6.71 -10.32 28.76
C ILE A 7 -8.12 -9.98 29.26
N PHE A 8 -8.42 -8.70 29.48
CA PHE A 8 -9.75 -8.27 29.91
C PHE A 8 -10.85 -8.62 28.90
N LYS A 9 -10.59 -8.41 27.61
CA LYS A 9 -11.49 -8.84 26.52
C LYS A 9 -11.75 -10.34 26.57
N GLY A 10 -10.69 -11.12 26.74
CA GLY A 10 -10.78 -12.57 26.91
C GLY A 10 -11.64 -12.94 28.11
N ILE A 11 -11.39 -12.33 29.28
CA ILE A 11 -12.16 -12.56 30.51
C ILE A 11 -13.64 -12.29 30.27
N ALA A 12 -13.99 -11.14 29.68
CA ALA A 12 -15.38 -10.78 29.42
C ALA A 12 -16.09 -11.75 28.46
N VAL A 13 -15.42 -12.19 27.39
CA VAL A 13 -15.96 -13.22 26.47
C VAL A 13 -16.12 -14.57 27.18
N GLY A 14 -15.14 -14.96 28.01
CA GLY A 14 -15.21 -16.16 28.83
C GLY A 14 -16.37 -16.13 29.82
N LEU A 15 -16.56 -15.01 30.54
CA LEU A 15 -17.68 -14.77 31.45
C LEU A 15 -19.04 -14.90 30.73
N ALA A 16 -19.14 -14.31 29.54
CA ALA A 16 -20.35 -14.31 28.74
C ALA A 16 -20.79 -15.71 28.35
N ASN A 17 -19.84 -16.60 28.05
CA ASN A 17 -20.13 -17.98 27.67
C ASN A 17 -20.66 -18.86 28.81
N VAL A 18 -20.54 -18.41 30.07
CA VAL A 18 -21.01 -19.19 31.23
C VAL A 18 -22.46 -18.87 31.60
N VAL A 19 -22.96 -17.67 31.26
CA VAL A 19 -24.30 -17.23 31.64
C VAL A 19 -25.31 -17.59 30.55
N ALA A 20 -26.29 -18.41 30.89
CA ALA A 20 -27.38 -18.75 29.97
C ALA A 20 -28.13 -17.49 29.50
N GLY A 21 -28.28 -17.32 28.19
CA GLY A 21 -28.90 -16.15 27.57
C GLY A 21 -27.95 -14.99 27.24
N LEU A 22 -26.68 -15.04 27.67
CA LEU A 22 -25.63 -14.11 27.23
C LEU A 22 -24.73 -14.82 26.20
N SER A 23 -24.50 -14.22 25.03
CA SER A 23 -23.66 -14.80 23.97
C SER A 23 -22.24 -14.23 24.01
N GLY A 24 -21.23 -15.10 24.08
CA GLY A 24 -19.83 -14.67 23.97
C GLY A 24 -19.50 -14.00 22.64
N GLY A 25 -20.17 -14.39 21.55
CA GLY A 25 -20.08 -13.72 20.26
C GLY A 25 -20.54 -12.26 20.33
N THR A 26 -21.62 -11.94 21.05
CA THR A 26 -22.06 -10.55 21.25
C THR A 26 -21.03 -9.75 22.01
N VAL A 27 -20.50 -10.30 23.09
CA VAL A 27 -19.49 -9.61 23.92
C VAL A 27 -18.19 -9.43 23.15
N ALA A 28 -17.81 -10.40 22.31
CA ALA A 28 -16.65 -10.29 21.43
C ALA A 28 -16.84 -9.18 20.38
N VAL A 29 -18.04 -9.01 19.80
CA VAL A 29 -18.33 -7.89 18.88
C VAL A 29 -18.27 -6.56 19.62
N ILE A 30 -18.89 -6.46 20.79
CA ILE A 30 -18.92 -5.25 21.62
C ILE A 30 -17.50 -4.78 21.97
N LEU A 31 -16.66 -5.73 22.39
CA LEU A 31 -15.28 -5.45 22.78
C LEU A 31 -14.30 -5.49 21.60
N ARG A 32 -14.80 -5.53 20.36
CA ARG A 32 -13.99 -5.59 19.13
C ARG A 32 -12.91 -6.69 19.17
N ALA A 33 -13.24 -7.82 19.79
CA ALA A 33 -12.43 -9.03 19.86
C ALA A 33 -12.92 -10.12 18.88
N TYR A 34 -13.97 -9.82 18.10
CA TYR A 34 -14.60 -10.78 17.20
C TYR A 34 -13.63 -11.28 16.10
N ASP A 35 -12.84 -10.39 15.52
CA ASP A 35 -11.84 -10.77 14.50
C ASP A 35 -10.75 -11.67 15.09
N ALA A 36 -10.30 -11.39 16.31
CA ALA A 36 -9.35 -12.25 17.01
C ALA A 36 -9.94 -13.64 17.24
N MET A 37 -11.22 -13.72 17.64
CA MET A 37 -11.94 -14.98 17.81
C MET A 37 -12.06 -15.77 16.50
N LEU A 38 -12.41 -15.11 15.38
CA LEU A 38 -12.49 -15.73 14.06
C LEU A 38 -11.11 -16.18 13.54
N ASP A 39 -10.07 -15.37 13.75
CA ASP A 39 -8.69 -15.69 13.36
C ASP A 39 -8.19 -16.94 14.09
N ILE A 40 -8.43 -17.02 15.41
CA ILE A 40 -8.14 -18.22 16.20
C ILE A 40 -8.87 -19.43 15.61
N CYS A 41 -10.19 -19.37 15.42
CA CYS A 41 -10.97 -20.51 14.95
C CYS A 41 -10.57 -20.97 13.54
N THR A 42 -10.19 -20.04 12.66
CA THR A 42 -9.85 -20.36 11.26
C THR A 42 -8.39 -20.80 11.06
N ASN A 43 -7.46 -20.25 11.83
CA ASN A 43 -6.02 -20.44 11.59
C ASN A 43 -5.33 -21.36 12.60
N ILE A 44 -5.94 -21.66 13.76
CA ILE A 44 -5.32 -22.55 14.77
C ILE A 44 -5.01 -23.94 14.23
N PHE A 45 -5.78 -24.45 13.26
CA PHE A 45 -5.54 -25.75 12.62
C PHE A 45 -4.53 -25.70 11.47
N LYS A 46 -4.24 -24.52 10.91
CA LYS A 46 -3.27 -24.33 9.82
C LYS A 46 -1.89 -23.94 10.35
N HIS A 47 -1.84 -23.00 11.30
CA HIS A 47 -0.62 -22.44 11.86
C HIS A 47 -0.71 -22.33 13.40
N PRO A 48 -0.79 -23.46 14.13
CA PRO A 48 -1.12 -23.48 15.56
C PRO A 48 -0.19 -22.61 16.40
N ILE A 49 1.13 -22.74 16.23
CA ILE A 49 2.14 -22.05 17.05
C ILE A 49 2.06 -20.53 16.84
N VAL A 50 1.93 -20.09 15.59
CA VAL A 50 1.87 -18.66 15.23
C VAL A 50 0.56 -18.06 15.75
N THR A 51 -0.58 -18.73 15.55
CA THR A 51 -1.88 -18.26 16.00
C THR A 51 -1.98 -18.23 17.53
N LEU A 52 -1.46 -19.25 18.22
CA LEU A 52 -1.37 -19.27 19.69
C LEU A 52 -0.51 -18.11 20.19
N LYS A 53 0.69 -17.92 19.64
CA LYS A 53 1.58 -16.82 20.04
C LYS A 53 0.96 -15.44 19.76
N LYS A 54 0.20 -15.28 18.67
CA LYS A 54 -0.49 -14.04 18.31
C LYS A 54 -1.59 -13.68 19.31
N HIS A 55 -2.36 -14.67 19.78
CA HIS A 55 -3.57 -14.45 20.58
C HIS A 55 -3.53 -15.00 22.02
N TRP A 56 -2.37 -15.45 22.51
CA TRP A 56 -2.26 -16.18 23.78
C TRP A 56 -2.87 -15.43 24.97
N MET A 57 -2.74 -14.10 25.01
CA MET A 57 -3.29 -13.26 26.09
C MET A 57 -4.81 -13.23 26.09
N PHE A 58 -5.43 -13.20 24.91
CA PHE A 58 -6.88 -13.25 24.77
C PHE A 58 -7.40 -14.63 25.16
N LEU A 59 -6.74 -15.70 24.70
CA LEU A 59 -7.06 -17.09 25.09
C LEU A 59 -6.92 -17.32 26.59
N PHE A 60 -5.83 -16.83 27.18
CA PHE A 60 -5.60 -16.89 28.63
C PHE A 60 -6.71 -16.16 29.40
N GLY A 61 -7.11 -14.98 28.90
CA GLY A 61 -8.27 -14.26 29.43
C GLY A 61 -9.56 -15.07 29.38
N ILE A 62 -9.86 -15.73 28.25
CA ILE A 62 -11.06 -16.59 28.11
C ILE A 62 -11.07 -17.69 29.17
N ILE A 63 -9.93 -18.36 29.36
CA ILE A 63 -9.80 -19.44 30.35
C ILE A 63 -10.07 -18.91 31.76
N ILE A 64 -9.47 -17.77 32.13
CA ILE A 64 -9.74 -17.11 33.42
C ILE A 64 -11.22 -16.73 33.54
N GLY A 65 -11.82 -16.20 32.49
CA GLY A 65 -13.23 -15.82 32.47
C GLY A 65 -14.17 -17.00 32.69
N ILE A 66 -13.90 -18.14 32.04
CA ILE A 66 -14.70 -19.35 32.22
C ILE A 66 -14.55 -19.89 33.65
N ILE A 67 -13.30 -20.02 34.14
CA ILE A 67 -13.02 -20.62 35.47
C ILE A 67 -13.48 -19.71 36.61
N GLY A 68 -13.12 -18.42 36.56
CA GLY A 68 -13.47 -17.45 37.60
C GLY A 68 -14.93 -16.99 37.54
N GLY A 69 -15.52 -16.96 36.34
CA GLY A 69 -16.90 -16.57 36.10
C GLY A 69 -17.94 -17.54 36.57
N ALA A 70 -17.68 -18.83 36.38
CA ALA A 70 -18.61 -19.90 36.71
C ALA A 70 -19.07 -19.86 38.17
N ILE A 71 -18.23 -19.44 39.11
CA ILE A 71 -18.59 -19.48 40.53
C ILE A 71 -19.25 -18.18 41.00
N ALA A 72 -18.74 -17.01 40.57
CA ALA A 72 -19.18 -15.72 41.09
C ALA A 72 -20.39 -15.15 40.34
N LEU A 73 -20.35 -15.20 39.00
CA LEU A 73 -21.37 -14.58 38.17
C LEU A 73 -22.64 -15.44 38.11
N GLU A 74 -22.50 -16.77 38.14
CA GLU A 74 -23.66 -17.69 38.24
C GLU A 74 -24.47 -17.44 39.52
N LYS A 75 -23.80 -17.32 40.67
CA LYS A 75 -24.45 -17.00 41.95
C LYS A 75 -25.15 -15.64 41.91
N LEU A 76 -24.50 -14.63 41.31
CA LEU A 76 -25.07 -13.29 41.17
C LEU A 76 -26.29 -13.29 40.24
N TYR A 77 -26.22 -14.01 39.11
CA TYR A 77 -27.31 -14.11 38.14
C TYR A 77 -28.53 -14.86 38.71
N ARG A 78 -28.31 -15.92 39.52
CA ARG A 78 -29.40 -16.59 40.24
C ARG A 78 -30.08 -15.68 41.28
N PHE A 79 -29.33 -14.76 41.89
CA PHE A 79 -29.87 -13.83 42.89
C PHE A 79 -30.58 -12.62 42.27
N ALA A 80 -30.03 -12.07 41.18
CA ALA A 80 -30.51 -10.84 40.54
C ALA A 80 -30.48 -10.95 39.00
N PRO A 81 -31.32 -11.81 38.40
CA PRO A 81 -31.29 -12.06 36.95
C PRO A 81 -31.65 -10.82 36.13
N LEU A 82 -32.70 -10.08 36.54
CA LEU A 82 -33.13 -8.88 35.83
C LEU A 82 -32.10 -7.74 35.91
N PRO A 83 -31.58 -7.35 37.10
CA PRO A 83 -30.58 -6.29 37.17
C PRO A 83 -29.29 -6.58 36.38
N VAL A 84 -28.80 -7.83 36.42
CA VAL A 84 -27.61 -8.22 35.66
C VAL A 84 -27.88 -8.16 34.16
N SER A 85 -29.03 -8.68 33.68
CA SER A 85 -29.39 -8.57 32.27
C SER A 85 -29.50 -7.11 31.82
N MET A 86 -30.10 -6.24 32.62
CA MET A 86 -30.23 -4.80 32.30
C MET A 86 -28.87 -4.09 32.24
N LEU A 87 -27.90 -4.43 33.10
CA LEU A 87 -26.53 -3.91 33.00
C LEU A 87 -25.91 -4.21 31.62
N PHE A 88 -25.97 -5.47 31.19
CA PHE A 88 -25.43 -5.89 29.90
C PHE A 88 -26.21 -5.27 28.73
N CYS A 89 -27.54 -5.19 28.80
CA CYS A 89 -28.33 -4.47 27.79
C CYS A 89 -27.88 -3.01 27.64
N GLY A 90 -27.57 -2.32 28.75
CA GLY A 90 -27.03 -0.96 28.70
C GLY A 90 -25.69 -0.90 27.94
N ILE A 91 -24.77 -1.81 28.23
CA ILE A 91 -23.46 -1.88 27.54
C ILE A 91 -23.64 -2.19 26.04
N VAL A 92 -24.54 -3.15 25.72
CA VAL A 92 -24.83 -3.56 24.34
C VAL A 92 -25.45 -2.40 23.56
N ILE A 93 -26.43 -1.69 24.13
CA ILE A 93 -27.10 -0.56 23.47
C ILE A 93 -26.13 0.59 23.23
N ALA A 94 -25.26 0.92 24.19
CA ALA A 94 -24.23 1.94 23.98
C ALA A 94 -23.32 1.60 22.79
N SER A 95 -22.92 0.33 22.68
CA SER A 95 -22.10 -0.18 21.59
C SER A 95 -22.85 -0.23 20.27
N PHE A 96 -24.12 -0.63 20.30
CA PHE A 96 -25.02 -0.63 19.15
C PHE A 96 -25.19 0.78 18.56
N ILE A 97 -25.40 1.80 19.40
CA ILE A 97 -25.50 3.21 18.95
C ILE A 97 -24.19 3.64 18.25
N HIS A 98 -23.04 3.28 18.81
CA HIS A 98 -21.74 3.60 18.20
C HIS A 98 -21.54 2.88 16.86
N MET A 99 -21.82 1.57 16.81
CA MET A 99 -21.67 0.76 15.60
C MET A 99 -22.64 1.17 14.49
N THR A 100 -23.90 1.50 14.82
CA THR A 100 -24.88 2.00 13.84
C THR A 100 -24.46 3.34 13.25
N ARG A 101 -23.95 4.27 14.07
CA ARG A 101 -23.38 5.54 13.57
C ARG A 101 -22.21 5.32 12.62
N LYS A 102 -21.33 4.36 12.91
CA LYS A 102 -20.22 3.99 12.03
C LYS A 102 -20.73 3.39 10.72
N ALA A 103 -21.62 2.40 10.78
CA ALA A 103 -22.15 1.71 9.60
C ALA A 103 -22.93 2.64 8.66
N ILE A 104 -23.69 3.61 9.19
CA ILE A 104 -24.42 4.59 8.36
C ILE A 104 -23.48 5.58 7.67
N LYS A 105 -22.31 5.88 8.26
CA LYS A 105 -21.28 6.72 7.63
C LYS A 105 -20.57 6.00 6.49
N GLU A 106 -20.27 4.72 6.66
CA GLU A 106 -19.56 3.91 5.65
C GLU A 106 -20.48 3.50 4.50
N ASP A 107 -21.68 3.03 4.80
CA ASP A 107 -22.63 2.49 3.83
C ASP A 107 -23.98 3.19 3.96
N ARG A 108 -24.45 3.85 2.89
CA ARG A 108 -25.77 4.48 2.90
C ARG A 108 -26.87 3.41 3.05
N PRO A 109 -27.80 3.57 4.02
CA PRO A 109 -28.83 2.57 4.28
C PRO A 109 -29.74 2.41 3.05
N ASN A 110 -29.96 1.16 2.65
CA ASN A 110 -30.87 0.78 1.58
C ASN A 110 -31.76 -0.39 2.04
N TRP A 111 -32.78 -0.73 1.23
CA TRP A 111 -33.77 -1.73 1.61
C TRP A 111 -33.17 -3.14 1.82
N LYS A 112 -32.10 -3.52 1.10
CA LYS A 112 -31.43 -4.83 1.27
C LYS A 112 -30.71 -4.90 2.61
N LEU A 113 -30.02 -3.83 2.98
CA LEU A 113 -29.33 -3.70 4.27
C LEU A 113 -30.35 -3.69 5.43
N GLY A 114 -31.43 -2.91 5.28
CA GLY A 114 -32.53 -2.90 6.24
C GLY A 114 -33.20 -4.27 6.40
N LEU A 115 -33.41 -5.00 5.31
CA LEU A 115 -33.97 -6.35 5.35
C LEU A 115 -33.04 -7.33 6.09
N SER A 116 -31.73 -7.28 5.84
CA SER A 116 -30.76 -8.14 6.55
C SER A 116 -30.75 -7.88 8.07
N PHE A 117 -30.86 -6.62 8.47
CA PHE A 117 -30.99 -6.21 9.87
C PHE A 117 -32.27 -6.78 10.50
N ILE A 118 -33.41 -6.62 9.83
CA ILE A 118 -34.71 -7.11 10.33
C ILE A 118 -34.70 -8.63 10.48
N ILE A 119 -34.20 -9.36 9.48
CA ILE A 119 -34.08 -10.83 9.54
C ILE A 119 -33.25 -11.26 10.75
N ALA A 120 -32.10 -10.61 10.97
CA ALA A 120 -31.22 -10.90 12.10
C ALA A 120 -31.90 -10.63 13.46
N VAL A 121 -32.62 -9.52 13.61
CA VAL A 121 -33.39 -9.22 14.83
C VAL A 121 -34.51 -10.27 15.05
N SER A 122 -35.25 -10.61 14.00
CA SER A 122 -36.37 -11.56 14.08
C SER A 122 -35.91 -12.94 14.53
N ILE A 123 -34.76 -13.43 14.04
CA ILE A 123 -34.18 -14.72 14.47
C ILE A 123 -34.02 -14.75 15.99
N LEU A 124 -33.46 -13.69 16.59
CA LEU A 124 -33.21 -13.64 18.03
C LEU A 124 -34.46 -13.51 18.88
N ILE A 125 -35.49 -12.82 18.38
CA ILE A 125 -36.76 -12.69 19.11
C ILE A 125 -37.56 -13.99 19.08
N ILE A 126 -37.49 -14.76 17.99
CA ILE A 126 -38.26 -16.00 17.82
C ILE A 126 -37.68 -17.16 18.65
N ILE A 127 -36.35 -17.29 18.72
CA ILE A 127 -35.68 -18.41 19.40
C ILE A 127 -36.21 -18.66 20.84
N PRO A 128 -36.38 -17.63 21.70
CA PRO A 128 -36.95 -17.80 23.05
C PRO A 128 -38.36 -18.40 23.09
N PHE A 129 -39.19 -18.20 22.07
CA PHE A 129 -40.57 -18.72 22.05
C PHE A 129 -40.64 -20.17 21.55
N LEU A 130 -39.58 -20.66 20.92
CA LEU A 130 -39.49 -22.04 20.45
C LEU A 130 -39.16 -23.04 21.58
N THR A 131 -38.83 -22.56 22.79
CA THR A 131 -38.33 -23.38 23.92
C THR A 131 -39.38 -24.19 24.68
N ASN A 132 -40.41 -24.72 24.01
CA ASN A 132 -41.46 -25.55 24.62
C ASN A 132 -41.24 -27.06 24.42
N GLY A 133 -40.01 -27.50 24.11
CA GLY A 133 -39.69 -28.91 23.90
C GLY A 133 -39.80 -29.74 25.18
N HIS A 134 -40.43 -30.91 25.11
CA HIS A 134 -40.33 -31.93 26.16
C HIS A 134 -38.88 -32.44 26.25
N ASP A 135 -38.39 -32.65 27.48
CA ASP A 135 -37.04 -33.14 27.74
C ASP A 135 -36.80 -34.48 27.02
N LYS A 136 -35.79 -34.51 26.14
CA LYS A 136 -35.35 -35.73 25.47
C LYS A 136 -34.17 -36.31 26.23
N THR A 137 -34.33 -37.50 26.79
CA THR A 137 -33.24 -38.24 27.41
C THR A 137 -32.32 -38.84 26.36
N ILE A 138 -31.01 -38.67 26.53
CA ILE A 138 -29.98 -39.24 25.66
C ILE A 138 -29.60 -40.60 26.23
N SER A 139 -29.94 -41.69 25.54
CA SER A 139 -29.50 -43.04 25.90
C SER A 139 -28.25 -43.45 25.11
N PHE A 140 -27.43 -44.36 25.61
CA PHE A 140 -26.23 -44.80 24.91
C PHE A 140 -26.60 -45.68 23.69
N ASN A 141 -26.51 -45.13 22.47
CA ASN A 141 -26.69 -45.84 21.19
C ASN A 141 -25.89 -45.12 20.08
N ALA A 142 -25.45 -45.85 19.06
CA ALA A 142 -24.72 -45.33 17.90
C ALA A 142 -25.43 -44.14 17.22
N VAL A 143 -26.77 -44.17 17.15
CA VAL A 143 -27.57 -43.05 16.63
C VAL A 143 -27.43 -41.80 17.51
N ASN A 144 -27.39 -41.97 18.83
CA ASN A 144 -27.28 -40.86 19.78
C ASN A 144 -25.87 -40.25 19.80
N LEU A 145 -24.82 -41.03 19.49
CA LEU A 145 -23.48 -40.48 19.29
C LEU A 145 -23.41 -39.52 18.08
N ILE A 146 -24.10 -39.84 16.98
CA ILE A 146 -24.20 -38.94 15.82
C ILE A 146 -25.00 -37.68 16.17
N ILE A 147 -26.11 -37.85 16.91
CA ILE A 147 -26.90 -36.72 17.41
C ILE A 147 -26.04 -35.82 18.31
N LEU A 148 -25.21 -36.38 19.20
CA LEU A 148 -24.28 -35.61 20.05
C LEU A 148 -23.27 -34.80 19.25
N VAL A 149 -22.72 -35.33 18.16
CA VAL A 149 -21.86 -34.56 17.24
C VAL A 149 -22.64 -33.37 16.65
N GLY A 150 -23.87 -33.61 16.18
CA GLY A 150 -24.74 -32.56 15.64
C GLY A 150 -25.10 -31.49 16.69
N LEU A 151 -25.45 -31.90 17.90
CA LEU A 151 -25.75 -31.00 19.01
C LEU A 151 -24.53 -30.17 19.42
N GLY A 152 -23.35 -30.79 19.49
CA GLY A 152 -22.09 -30.07 19.73
C GLY A 152 -21.79 -29.05 18.64
N ALA A 153 -21.97 -29.43 17.36
CA ALA A 153 -21.74 -28.53 16.24
C ALA A 153 -22.69 -27.33 16.25
N ILE A 154 -23.97 -27.54 16.53
CA ILE A 154 -24.97 -26.47 16.64
C ILE A 154 -24.67 -25.56 17.83
N ALA A 155 -24.42 -26.14 19.00
CA ALA A 155 -24.14 -25.40 20.23
C ALA A 155 -22.90 -24.49 20.07
N ALA A 156 -21.83 -25.03 19.47
CA ALA A 156 -20.60 -24.28 19.30
C ALA A 156 -20.66 -23.27 18.14
N SER A 157 -21.39 -23.57 17.05
CA SER A 157 -21.68 -22.58 15.99
C SER A 157 -22.44 -21.38 16.54
N ALA A 158 -23.42 -21.62 17.42
CA ALA A 158 -24.15 -20.57 18.10
C ALA A 158 -23.25 -19.68 18.98
N MET A 159 -22.13 -20.20 19.53
CA MET A 159 -21.19 -19.39 20.31
C MET A 159 -20.43 -18.36 19.47
N ILE A 160 -20.25 -18.62 18.17
CA ILE A 160 -19.62 -17.68 17.25
C ILE A 160 -20.62 -16.63 16.80
N ILE A 161 -21.85 -17.02 16.48
CA ILE A 161 -22.86 -16.09 15.96
C ILE A 161 -23.26 -15.10 17.08
N PRO A 162 -23.06 -13.79 16.88
CA PRO A 162 -23.46 -12.79 17.87
C PRO A 162 -24.95 -12.91 18.21
N GLY A 163 -25.27 -12.82 19.49
CA GLY A 163 -26.65 -12.81 20.00
C GLY A 163 -27.28 -14.18 20.13
N VAL A 164 -26.73 -15.23 19.51
CA VAL A 164 -27.23 -16.59 19.64
C VAL A 164 -26.51 -17.27 20.79
N SER A 165 -27.27 -17.89 21.71
CA SER A 165 -26.71 -18.62 22.86
C SER A 165 -26.81 -20.13 22.60
N GLY A 166 -25.68 -20.84 22.62
CA GLY A 166 -25.65 -22.29 22.37
C GLY A 166 -26.52 -23.09 23.34
N SER A 167 -26.52 -22.73 24.63
CA SER A 167 -27.40 -23.32 25.64
C SER A 167 -28.88 -23.09 25.34
N MET A 168 -29.23 -21.91 24.83
CA MET A 168 -30.61 -21.59 24.45
C MET A 168 -31.08 -22.37 23.22
N VAL A 169 -30.22 -22.54 22.22
CA VAL A 169 -30.54 -23.35 21.03
C VAL A 169 -30.70 -24.82 21.42
N LEU A 170 -29.84 -25.34 22.31
CA LEU A 170 -30.01 -26.69 22.84
C LEU A 170 -31.30 -26.85 23.65
N ALA A 171 -31.68 -25.82 24.42
CA ALA A 171 -32.92 -25.81 25.19
C ALA A 171 -34.15 -25.77 24.28
N SER A 172 -34.10 -25.02 23.17
CA SER A 172 -35.20 -25.00 22.19
C SER A 172 -35.39 -26.32 21.48
N MET A 173 -34.32 -27.11 21.35
CA MET A 173 -34.37 -28.45 20.78
C MET A 173 -34.74 -29.55 21.80
N GLY A 174 -34.84 -29.21 23.10
CA GLY A 174 -35.15 -30.14 24.20
C GLY A 174 -33.98 -31.03 24.66
N TYR A 175 -32.73 -30.66 24.32
CA TYR A 175 -31.53 -31.44 24.62
C TYR A 175 -30.60 -30.80 25.66
N TYR A 176 -30.94 -29.60 26.18
CA TYR A 176 -30.09 -28.88 27.12
C TYR A 176 -29.83 -29.66 28.41
N GLU A 177 -30.88 -30.14 29.08
CA GLU A 177 -30.75 -30.93 30.31
C GLU A 177 -30.01 -32.25 30.07
N GLY A 178 -30.19 -32.87 28.89
CA GLY A 178 -29.44 -34.06 28.50
C GLY A 178 -27.93 -33.82 28.37
N VAL A 179 -27.53 -32.71 27.74
CA VAL A 179 -26.11 -32.33 27.60
C VAL A 179 -25.52 -31.89 28.95
N LEU A 180 -26.27 -31.16 29.78
CA LEU A 180 -25.85 -30.81 31.13
C LEU A 180 -25.66 -32.04 32.02
N GLY A 181 -26.62 -32.98 31.98
CA GLY A 181 -26.55 -34.25 32.69
C GLY A 181 -25.30 -35.04 32.29
N LEU A 182 -25.02 -35.14 31.00
CA LEU A 182 -23.80 -35.78 30.48
C LEU A 182 -22.52 -35.21 31.10
N VAL A 183 -22.38 -33.87 31.12
CA VAL A 183 -21.20 -33.21 31.69
C VAL A 183 -21.13 -33.36 33.21
N SER A 184 -22.26 -33.21 33.90
CA SER A 184 -22.36 -33.37 35.35
C SER A 184 -22.02 -34.78 35.80
N ASP A 185 -22.56 -35.79 35.13
CA ASP A 185 -22.33 -37.21 35.43
C ASP A 185 -20.89 -37.62 35.13
N PHE A 186 -20.30 -37.07 34.07
CA PHE A 186 -18.87 -37.25 33.77
C PHE A 186 -17.99 -36.66 34.89
N MET A 187 -18.26 -35.42 35.30
CA MET A 187 -17.52 -34.76 36.39
C MET A 187 -17.69 -35.49 37.73
N SER A 188 -18.90 -35.93 38.06
CA SER A 188 -19.19 -36.72 39.26
C SER A 188 -18.43 -38.06 39.25
N SER A 189 -18.45 -38.77 38.10
CA SER A 189 -17.74 -40.04 37.93
C SER A 189 -16.22 -39.88 38.06
N LEU A 190 -15.68 -38.74 37.60
CA LEU A 190 -14.25 -38.40 37.71
C LEU A 190 -13.85 -38.09 39.15
N VAL A 191 -14.68 -37.35 39.91
CA VAL A 191 -14.45 -37.05 41.33
C VAL A 191 -14.55 -38.31 42.21
N HIS A 192 -15.49 -39.20 41.91
CA HIS A 192 -15.74 -40.42 42.69
C HIS A 192 -14.98 -41.66 42.18
N PHE A 193 -14.10 -41.51 41.18
CA PHE A 193 -13.32 -42.59 40.57
C PHE A 193 -14.17 -43.80 40.11
N ASN A 194 -15.40 -43.57 39.62
CA ASN A 194 -16.28 -44.63 39.12
C ASN A 194 -15.89 -45.04 37.69
N MET A 195 -14.92 -45.96 37.58
CA MET A 195 -14.37 -46.42 36.29
C MET A 195 -15.39 -47.11 35.38
N SER A 196 -16.43 -47.72 35.94
CA SER A 196 -17.50 -48.38 35.17
C SER A 196 -18.33 -47.39 34.37
N SER A 197 -18.60 -46.21 34.94
CA SER A 197 -19.36 -45.14 34.29
C SER A 197 -18.50 -44.22 33.43
N LEU A 198 -17.23 -44.06 33.80
CA LEU A 198 -16.30 -43.16 33.12
C LEU A 198 -16.08 -43.52 31.64
N GLY A 199 -16.06 -44.81 31.31
CA GLY A 199 -15.74 -45.28 29.96
C GLY A 199 -16.76 -44.83 28.89
N TYR A 200 -18.06 -45.05 29.11
CA TYR A 200 -19.07 -44.66 28.14
C TYR A 200 -19.34 -43.15 28.16
N LEU A 201 -19.32 -42.50 29.33
CA LEU A 201 -19.45 -41.05 29.44
C LEU A 201 -18.30 -40.32 28.73
N PHE A 202 -17.06 -40.85 28.82
CA PHE A 202 -15.93 -40.31 28.08
C PHE A 202 -16.16 -40.34 26.57
N VAL A 203 -16.70 -41.45 26.04
CA VAL A 203 -17.03 -41.57 24.61
C VAL A 203 -18.11 -40.57 24.20
N GLU A 204 -19.20 -40.44 24.97
CA GLU A 204 -20.26 -39.47 24.68
C GLU A 204 -19.74 -38.01 24.73
N CYS A 205 -18.95 -37.66 25.73
CA CYS A 205 -18.30 -36.35 25.83
C CYS A 205 -17.33 -36.10 24.66
N LEU A 206 -16.57 -37.11 24.23
CA LEU A 206 -15.64 -37.00 23.11
C LEU A 206 -16.37 -36.71 21.80
N PHE A 207 -17.46 -37.41 21.51
CA PHE A 207 -18.28 -37.17 20.31
C PHE A 207 -18.93 -35.79 20.33
N PHE A 208 -19.44 -35.36 21.48
CA PHE A 208 -19.93 -33.99 21.64
C PHE A 208 -18.81 -32.95 21.38
N ALA A 209 -17.61 -33.16 21.94
CA ALA A 209 -16.46 -32.27 21.75
C ALA A 209 -15.99 -32.20 20.29
N ILE A 210 -15.96 -33.34 19.57
CA ILE A 210 -15.69 -33.39 18.13
C ILE A 210 -16.72 -32.54 17.38
N GLY A 211 -18.00 -32.69 17.71
CA GLY A 211 -19.07 -31.84 17.20
C GLY A 211 -18.78 -30.36 17.40
N CYS A 212 -18.43 -29.95 18.63
CA CYS A 212 -18.10 -28.56 18.95
C CYS A 212 -16.96 -28.02 18.09
N VAL A 213 -15.86 -28.77 17.94
CA VAL A 213 -14.71 -28.35 17.12
C VAL A 213 -15.12 -28.17 15.66
N LEU A 214 -15.84 -29.15 15.08
CA LEU A 214 -16.31 -29.07 13.70
C LEU A 214 -17.25 -27.87 13.49
N GLY A 215 -18.21 -27.66 14.40
CA GLY A 215 -19.13 -26.53 14.36
C GLY A 215 -18.40 -25.19 14.39
N LEU A 216 -17.46 -25.01 15.33
CA LEU A 216 -16.67 -23.78 15.45
C LEU A 216 -15.91 -23.47 14.17
N VAL A 217 -15.19 -24.45 13.61
CA VAL A 217 -14.36 -24.23 12.42
C VAL A 217 -15.21 -23.93 11.19
N LEU A 218 -16.23 -24.74 10.93
CA LEU A 218 -17.10 -24.57 9.76
C LEU A 218 -17.85 -23.23 9.82
N CYS A 219 -18.39 -22.89 10.99
CA CYS A 219 -19.10 -21.63 11.19
C CYS A 219 -18.15 -20.42 11.07
N ALA A 220 -16.94 -20.48 11.66
CA ALA A 220 -15.95 -19.42 11.53
C ALA A 220 -15.54 -19.18 10.07
N ILE A 221 -15.33 -20.24 9.29
CA ILE A 221 -15.00 -20.14 7.85
C ILE A 221 -16.16 -19.52 7.08
N LEU A 222 -17.40 -19.98 7.32
CA LEU A 222 -18.59 -19.44 6.67
C LEU A 222 -18.74 -17.95 6.96
N ILE A 223 -18.64 -17.55 8.22
CA ILE A 223 -18.75 -16.15 8.64
C ILE A 223 -17.63 -15.33 8.00
N LYS A 224 -16.38 -15.78 8.07
CA LYS A 224 -15.25 -15.08 7.44
C LYS A 224 -15.49 -14.86 5.95
N LYS A 225 -16.01 -15.87 5.24
CA LYS A 225 -16.36 -15.77 3.82
C LYS A 225 -17.48 -14.75 3.57
N LEU A 226 -18.52 -14.74 4.40
CA LEU A 226 -19.60 -13.75 4.31
C LEU A 226 -19.07 -12.32 4.55
N PHE A 227 -18.17 -12.14 5.51
CA PHE A 227 -17.51 -10.86 5.80
C PHE A 227 -16.69 -10.34 4.63
N THR A 228 -15.97 -11.22 3.94
CA THR A 228 -15.14 -10.84 2.78
C THR A 228 -15.97 -10.62 1.51
N SER A 229 -17.00 -11.43 1.28
CA SER A 229 -17.79 -11.39 0.03
C SER A 229 -18.98 -10.43 0.08
N PHE A 230 -19.55 -10.17 1.26
CA PHE A 230 -20.76 -9.35 1.44
C PHE A 230 -20.63 -8.43 2.66
N LYS A 231 -19.61 -7.57 2.68
CA LYS A 231 -19.24 -6.72 3.84
C LYS A 231 -20.42 -5.90 4.40
N ALA A 232 -21.08 -5.10 3.57
CA ALA A 232 -22.17 -4.22 4.01
C ALA A 232 -23.37 -5.00 4.58
N ILE A 233 -23.80 -6.07 3.90
CA ILE A 233 -24.92 -6.92 4.35
C ILE A 233 -24.56 -7.62 5.67
N SER A 234 -23.34 -8.15 5.78
CA SER A 234 -22.86 -8.84 7.00
C SER A 234 -22.78 -7.88 8.19
N ASN A 235 -22.33 -6.63 7.97
CA ASN A 235 -22.28 -5.60 8.99
C ASN A 235 -23.68 -5.25 9.52
N TYR A 236 -24.66 -5.04 8.63
CA TYR A 236 -26.05 -4.77 9.02
C TYR A 236 -26.73 -5.97 9.68
N ALA A 237 -26.41 -7.20 9.27
CA ALA A 237 -26.87 -8.41 9.94
C ALA A 237 -26.30 -8.51 11.37
N ILE A 238 -25.01 -8.22 11.59
CA ILE A 238 -24.43 -8.17 12.94
C ILE A 238 -25.08 -7.08 13.78
N LEU A 239 -25.33 -5.89 13.22
CA LEU A 239 -26.07 -4.84 13.93
C LEU A 239 -27.45 -5.35 14.38
N GLY A 240 -28.15 -6.08 13.52
CA GLY A 240 -29.43 -6.70 13.85
C GLY A 240 -29.31 -7.74 14.96
N LEU A 241 -28.28 -8.58 14.91
CA LEU A 241 -28.01 -9.58 15.95
C LEU A 241 -27.65 -8.93 17.31
N VAL A 242 -26.79 -7.92 17.32
CA VAL A 242 -26.39 -7.22 18.54
C VAL A 242 -27.58 -6.46 19.13
N GLY A 243 -28.34 -5.74 18.31
CA GLY A 243 -29.56 -5.04 18.73
C GLY A 243 -30.62 -6.01 19.26
N GLY A 244 -30.89 -7.09 18.52
CA GLY A 244 -31.84 -8.13 18.90
C GLY A 244 -31.46 -8.86 20.20
N SER A 245 -30.18 -9.06 20.47
CA SER A 245 -29.71 -9.72 21.70
C SER A 245 -30.08 -8.96 22.97
N SER A 246 -30.13 -7.63 22.92
CA SER A 246 -30.55 -6.81 24.07
C SER A 246 -32.02 -7.06 24.43
N ILE A 247 -32.87 -7.25 23.41
CA ILE A 247 -34.30 -7.56 23.58
C ILE A 247 -34.44 -9.00 24.07
N ALA A 248 -33.75 -9.94 23.43
CA ALA A 248 -33.80 -11.36 23.78
C ALA A 248 -33.38 -11.60 25.24
N MET A 249 -32.31 -10.95 25.72
CA MET A 249 -31.84 -11.08 27.11
C MET A 249 -32.90 -10.70 28.15
N ILE A 250 -33.64 -9.62 27.92
CA ILE A 250 -34.72 -9.20 28.83
C ILE A 250 -35.89 -10.17 28.71
N LEU A 251 -36.28 -10.51 27.49
CA LEU A 251 -37.41 -11.37 27.20
C LEU A 251 -37.28 -12.76 27.85
N VAL A 252 -36.06 -13.33 27.83
CA VAL A 252 -35.75 -14.60 28.51
C VAL A 252 -35.99 -14.53 30.01
N VAL A 253 -35.57 -13.44 30.66
CA VAL A 253 -35.78 -13.25 32.10
C VAL A 253 -37.28 -13.16 32.42
N LEU A 254 -38.05 -12.49 31.57
CA LEU A 254 -39.49 -12.26 31.79
C LEU A 254 -40.35 -13.52 31.53
N ILE A 255 -39.98 -14.35 30.56
CA ILE A 255 -40.75 -15.56 30.20
C ILE A 255 -40.44 -16.74 31.13
N ASN A 256 -39.28 -16.74 31.80
CA ASN A 256 -38.91 -17.82 32.70
C ASN A 256 -39.90 -17.93 33.88
N LYS A 257 -40.57 -19.10 34.00
CA LYS A 257 -41.58 -19.37 35.04
C LYS A 257 -41.05 -19.18 36.46
N ASN A 258 -39.76 -19.42 36.69
CA ASN A 258 -39.10 -19.22 37.98
C ASN A 258 -39.03 -17.73 38.41
N ASN A 259 -39.23 -16.81 37.47
CA ASN A 259 -39.16 -15.36 37.69
C ASN A 259 -40.54 -14.69 37.81
N SER A 260 -41.62 -15.45 37.97
CA SER A 260 -42.99 -14.93 38.14
C SER A 260 -43.14 -13.95 39.32
N TYR A 261 -42.25 -14.01 40.32
CA TYR A 261 -42.19 -13.06 41.43
C TYR A 261 -41.86 -11.61 41.00
N LEU A 262 -41.31 -11.39 39.81
CA LEU A 262 -40.97 -10.05 39.29
C LEU A 262 -42.20 -9.15 39.13
N PHE A 263 -43.38 -9.74 38.91
CA PHE A 263 -44.61 -8.99 38.64
C PHE A 263 -45.54 -8.87 39.86
N ASN A 264 -45.41 -9.78 40.83
CA ASN A 264 -46.41 -9.96 41.89
C ASN A 264 -45.83 -9.82 43.32
N SER A 265 -44.60 -9.30 43.48
CA SER A 265 -43.97 -9.16 44.80
C SER A 265 -43.24 -7.84 44.98
N SER A 266 -43.13 -7.38 46.23
CA SER A 266 -42.31 -6.21 46.61
C SER A 266 -40.83 -6.41 46.27
N LYS A 267 -40.34 -7.66 46.30
CA LYS A 267 -39.01 -8.02 45.80
C LYS A 267 -38.86 -7.76 44.31
N GLY A 268 -39.91 -7.98 43.51
CA GLY A 268 -39.95 -7.68 42.08
C GLY A 268 -39.75 -6.19 41.78
N LEU A 269 -40.42 -5.31 42.54
CA LEU A 269 -40.25 -3.86 42.43
C LEU A 269 -38.80 -3.42 42.64
N TRP A 270 -38.14 -3.96 43.67
CA TRP A 270 -36.72 -3.68 43.93
C TRP A 270 -35.79 -4.18 42.82
N MET A 271 -36.09 -5.32 42.19
CA MET A 271 -35.34 -5.79 41.03
C MET A 271 -35.48 -4.88 39.82
N TRP A 272 -36.65 -4.30 39.57
CA TRP A 272 -36.82 -3.30 38.50
C TRP A 272 -36.06 -2.02 38.79
N ILE A 273 -36.15 -1.47 40.01
CA ILE A 273 -35.44 -0.24 40.40
C ILE A 273 -33.93 -0.43 40.27
N THR A 274 -33.39 -1.50 40.84
CA THR A 274 -31.96 -1.81 40.75
C THR A 274 -31.54 -2.11 39.30
N GLY A 275 -32.40 -2.73 38.50
CA GLY A 275 -32.15 -2.97 37.08
C GLY A 275 -32.08 -1.70 36.25
N VAL A 276 -32.96 -0.72 36.47
CA VAL A 276 -32.89 0.59 35.79
C VAL A 276 -31.59 1.32 36.15
N ILE A 277 -31.19 1.31 37.42
CA ILE A 277 -29.92 1.91 37.85
C ILE A 277 -28.74 1.24 37.12
N LEU A 278 -28.71 -0.09 37.12
CA LEU A 278 -27.64 -0.83 36.44
C LEU A 278 -27.67 -0.67 34.92
N PHE A 279 -28.84 -0.48 34.30
CA PHE A 279 -28.94 -0.15 32.88
C PHE A 279 -28.22 1.17 32.55
N VAL A 280 -28.44 2.21 33.35
CA VAL A 280 -27.78 3.51 33.18
C VAL A 280 -26.27 3.40 33.41
N VAL A 281 -25.85 2.66 34.45
CA VAL A 281 -24.43 2.34 34.67
C VAL A 281 -23.85 1.59 33.47
N GLY A 282 -24.59 0.65 32.90
CA GLY A 282 -24.20 -0.10 31.71
C GLY A 282 -24.00 0.79 30.49
N LEU A 283 -24.92 1.74 30.24
CA LEU A 283 -24.78 2.73 29.18
C LEU A 283 -23.51 3.59 29.35
N TYR A 284 -23.24 4.03 30.57
CA TYR A 284 -22.05 4.82 30.89
C TYR A 284 -20.76 4.01 30.67
N LEU A 285 -20.69 2.79 31.20
CA LEU A 285 -19.54 1.89 31.03
C LEU A 285 -19.33 1.55 29.55
N GLY A 286 -20.39 1.26 28.80
CA GLY A 286 -20.32 1.00 27.37
C GLY A 286 -19.81 2.21 26.58
N SER A 287 -20.26 3.42 26.92
CA SER A 287 -19.76 4.65 26.30
C SER A 287 -18.27 4.88 26.61
N LEU A 288 -17.85 4.65 27.85
CA LEU A 288 -16.43 4.77 28.26
C LEU A 288 -15.54 3.78 27.49
N LEU A 289 -15.97 2.52 27.37
CA LEU A 289 -15.27 1.49 26.60
C LEU A 289 -15.11 1.91 25.13
N ASN A 290 -16.18 2.42 24.52
CA ASN A 290 -16.14 2.90 23.12
C ASN A 290 -15.20 4.10 22.94
N LYS A 291 -15.09 4.99 23.94
CA LYS A 291 -14.20 6.16 23.89
C LYS A 291 -12.73 5.76 24.01
N VAL A 292 -12.40 4.88 24.96
CA VAL A 292 -11.03 4.36 25.16
C VAL A 292 -10.54 3.57 23.94
N GLU A 293 -11.44 2.93 23.20
CA GLU A 293 -11.09 2.22 21.95
C GLU A 293 -11.10 3.10 20.70
N GLY A 294 -11.93 4.16 20.66
CA GLY A 294 -11.93 5.15 19.57
C GLY A 294 -10.58 5.86 19.41
N ASP A 295 -9.89 6.12 20.53
CA ASP A 295 -8.53 6.69 20.53
C ASP A 295 -7.45 5.69 20.08
N ASN A 296 -7.76 4.39 19.95
CA ASN A 296 -6.78 3.34 19.68
C ASN A 296 -6.80 2.78 18.25
N ASN A 297 -7.84 3.07 17.43
CA ASN A 297 -7.94 2.72 16.00
C ASN A 297 -8.69 3.84 15.23
N MET A 298 -8.02 4.97 14.97
CA MET A 298 -8.55 6.01 14.07
C MET A 298 -8.42 5.53 12.62
N GLU A 299 -9.54 5.16 11.98
CA GLU A 299 -9.61 5.06 10.52
C GLU A 299 -9.87 6.47 9.97
N PHE A 300 -8.88 7.03 9.29
CA PHE A 300 -8.95 8.36 8.67
C PHE A 300 -9.68 8.27 7.32
N THR A 301 -10.46 9.31 6.99
CA THR A 301 -11.15 9.41 5.69
C THR A 301 -10.31 10.21 4.69
N LYS A 302 -10.60 10.06 3.39
CA LYS A 302 -9.97 10.87 2.34
C LYS A 302 -10.12 12.38 2.56
N ASP A 303 -11.29 12.82 3.03
CA ASP A 303 -11.56 14.23 3.33
C ASP A 303 -10.68 14.73 4.48
N GLU A 304 -10.33 13.86 5.41
CA GLU A 304 -9.43 14.19 6.51
C GLU A 304 -8.00 14.38 6.01
N PHE A 305 -7.49 13.48 5.16
CA PHE A 305 -6.18 13.64 4.53
C PHE A 305 -6.10 14.93 3.69
N LEU A 306 -7.09 15.20 2.85
CA LEU A 306 -7.16 16.44 2.06
C LEU A 306 -7.19 17.69 2.94
N LYS A 307 -8.00 17.67 4.00
CA LYS A 307 -8.09 18.80 4.95
C LYS A 307 -6.75 19.03 5.67
N ARG A 308 -6.07 17.95 6.09
CA ARG A 308 -4.76 18.04 6.74
C ARG A 308 -3.71 18.56 5.76
N ALA A 309 -3.60 17.96 4.58
CA ALA A 309 -2.67 18.42 3.54
C ALA A 309 -2.88 19.89 3.18
N SER A 310 -4.14 20.36 3.09
CA SER A 310 -4.45 21.76 2.82
C SER A 310 -3.91 22.71 3.91
N SER A 311 -3.90 22.28 5.17
CA SER A 311 -3.33 23.07 6.27
C SER A 311 -1.80 23.18 6.22
N TYR A 312 -1.13 22.29 5.48
CA TYR A 312 0.30 22.24 5.28
C TYR A 312 0.79 23.00 4.04
N ARG A 313 -0.11 23.64 3.28
CA ARG A 313 0.22 24.39 2.06
C ARG A 313 1.40 25.35 2.22
N GLU A 314 1.34 26.23 3.21
CA GLU A 314 2.37 27.25 3.45
C GLU A 314 3.69 26.64 3.95
N GLU A 315 3.61 25.52 4.65
CA GLU A 315 4.79 24.79 5.13
C GLU A 315 5.48 24.08 3.97
N TRP A 316 4.72 23.47 3.06
CA TRP A 316 5.25 22.87 1.83
C TRP A 316 5.98 23.90 0.97
N ILE A 317 5.36 25.06 0.70
CA ILE A 317 6.01 26.13 -0.08
C ILE A 317 7.32 26.55 0.59
N LYS A 318 7.32 26.82 1.89
CA LYS A 318 8.53 27.24 2.62
C LYS A 318 9.62 26.17 2.61
N LEU A 319 9.25 24.91 2.82
CA LEU A 319 10.19 23.79 2.83
C LEU A 319 10.81 23.59 1.44
N THR A 320 9.98 23.54 0.40
CA THR A 320 10.44 23.41 -0.99
C THR A 320 11.33 24.58 -1.39
N THR A 321 10.92 25.83 -1.14
CA THR A 321 11.77 27.00 -1.41
C THR A 321 13.10 26.92 -0.66
N LYS A 322 13.08 26.44 0.59
CA LYS A 322 14.31 26.30 1.37
C LYS A 322 15.22 25.20 0.82
N LEU A 323 14.69 24.06 0.40
CA LEU A 323 15.46 23.00 -0.25
C LEU A 323 16.06 23.47 -1.58
N VAL A 324 15.28 24.18 -2.39
CA VAL A 324 15.71 24.76 -3.67
C VAL A 324 16.82 25.80 -3.49
N SER A 325 16.85 26.51 -2.35
CA SER A 325 17.91 27.50 -2.05
C SER A 325 19.33 26.91 -1.97
N PHE A 326 19.45 25.59 -1.79
CA PHE A 326 20.74 24.92 -1.86
C PHE A 326 21.05 24.57 -3.31
N ASN A 327 22.14 25.12 -3.84
CA ASN A 327 22.68 24.68 -5.13
C ASN A 327 23.38 23.32 -4.96
N SER A 328 22.61 22.24 -5.12
CA SER A 328 23.03 20.85 -4.98
C SER A 328 23.36 20.18 -6.32
N VAL A 329 23.85 20.97 -7.29
CA VAL A 329 24.38 20.44 -8.54
C VAL A 329 25.68 19.67 -8.25
N LEU A 330 25.88 18.54 -8.93
CA LEU A 330 27.14 17.81 -8.85
C LEU A 330 28.28 18.64 -9.50
N ASP A 331 29.24 19.08 -8.67
CA ASP A 331 30.47 19.72 -9.15
C ASP A 331 31.48 18.68 -9.68
N GLU A 332 31.94 17.79 -8.78
CA GLU A 332 32.92 16.75 -9.05
C GLU A 332 32.73 15.61 -8.04
N TYR A 333 32.77 14.36 -8.52
CA TYR A 333 32.71 13.19 -7.63
C TYR A 333 34.08 12.89 -7.00
N LYS A 334 34.12 12.84 -5.65
CA LYS A 334 35.33 12.53 -4.87
C LYS A 334 35.07 11.39 -3.91
N GLU A 335 35.41 10.18 -4.32
CA GLU A 335 35.24 8.98 -3.49
C GLU A 335 35.93 9.13 -2.13
N GLY A 336 35.18 8.84 -1.04
CA GLY A 336 35.70 8.91 0.33
C GLY A 336 35.92 10.32 0.89
N ALA A 337 35.60 11.38 0.14
CA ALA A 337 35.65 12.75 0.65
C ALA A 337 34.52 13.05 1.64
N GLN A 338 34.67 14.11 2.43
CA GLN A 338 33.60 14.57 3.33
C GLN A 338 32.37 15.09 2.58
N ALA A 339 32.55 15.58 1.35
CA ALA A 339 31.50 16.02 0.45
C ALA A 339 31.67 15.30 -0.91
N PRO A 340 31.28 14.02 -1.01
CA PRO A 340 31.54 13.19 -2.18
C PRO A 340 30.97 13.74 -3.49
N PHE A 341 29.83 14.46 -3.40
CA PHE A 341 29.08 15.01 -4.52
C PHE A 341 29.04 16.55 -4.52
N GLY A 342 30.00 17.19 -3.85
CA GLY A 342 30.07 18.63 -3.68
C GLY A 342 29.42 19.14 -2.39
N GLU A 343 29.75 20.38 -2.02
CA GLU A 343 29.39 20.95 -0.72
C GLU A 343 27.89 21.22 -0.61
N GLY A 344 27.24 21.65 -1.71
CA GLY A 344 25.79 21.90 -1.73
C GLY A 344 24.95 20.67 -1.42
N ASN A 345 25.34 19.49 -1.93
CA ASN A 345 24.72 18.20 -1.64
C ASN A 345 24.85 17.80 -0.17
N LYS A 346 26.06 17.94 0.38
CA LYS A 346 26.31 17.72 1.80
C LYS A 346 25.51 18.68 2.68
N GLU A 347 25.45 19.96 2.33
CA GLU A 347 24.75 20.99 3.10
C GLU A 347 23.25 20.73 3.16
N VAL A 348 22.60 20.48 2.02
CA VAL A 348 21.16 20.23 1.96
C VAL A 348 20.77 18.95 2.71
N LEU A 349 21.56 17.87 2.57
CA LEU A 349 21.35 16.62 3.28
C LEU A 349 21.43 16.81 4.80
N ASN A 350 22.49 17.47 5.27
CA ASN A 350 22.65 17.72 6.70
C ASN A 350 21.56 18.67 7.23
N TRP A 351 21.14 19.64 6.43
CA TRP A 351 20.07 20.57 6.80
C TRP A 351 18.73 19.85 6.98
N ILE A 352 18.30 19.02 6.02
CA ILE A 352 17.00 18.32 6.12
C ILE A 352 16.99 17.28 7.24
N LEU A 353 18.11 16.58 7.49
CA LEU A 353 18.23 15.65 8.61
C LEU A 353 18.20 16.37 9.97
N ALA A 354 18.76 17.58 10.06
CA ALA A 354 18.67 18.40 11.27
C ALA A 354 17.23 18.93 11.47
N HIS A 355 16.60 19.43 10.40
CA HIS A 355 15.22 19.91 10.43
C HIS A 355 14.23 18.81 10.86
N ALA A 356 14.36 17.60 10.29
CA ALA A 356 13.52 16.47 10.67
C ALA A 356 13.74 16.02 12.13
N LYS A 357 14.98 16.14 12.64
CA LYS A 357 15.29 15.87 14.04
C LYS A 357 14.68 16.88 14.99
N GLU A 358 14.65 18.17 14.62
CA GLU A 358 13.94 19.21 15.38
C GLU A 358 12.44 18.96 15.42
N ASP A 359 11.88 18.47 14.32
CA ASP A 359 10.49 18.03 14.27
C ASP A 359 10.23 16.75 15.09
N GLY A 360 11.25 16.02 15.53
CA GLY A 360 11.13 14.85 16.40
C GLY A 360 11.15 13.50 15.67
N PHE A 361 11.68 13.44 14.45
CA PHE A 361 11.98 12.18 13.77
C PHE A 361 13.40 11.69 14.10
N ASP A 362 13.59 10.37 13.98
CA ASP A 362 14.93 9.78 14.04
C ASP A 362 15.62 9.97 12.68
N THR A 363 16.88 10.40 12.70
CA THR A 363 17.63 10.67 11.46
C THR A 363 18.99 10.01 11.45
N TYR A 364 19.44 9.62 10.26
CA TYR A 364 20.72 8.96 10.03
C TYR A 364 21.40 9.53 8.79
N ASN A 365 22.70 9.82 8.90
CA ASN A 365 23.55 10.25 7.79
C ASN A 365 24.55 9.12 7.48
N CYS A 366 24.61 8.71 6.21
CA CYS A 366 25.52 7.69 5.69
C CYS A 366 26.66 8.35 4.91
N ASP A 367 27.68 8.83 5.63
CA ASP A 367 28.91 9.44 5.11
C ASP A 367 28.71 10.61 4.12
N ASN A 368 27.58 11.32 4.22
CA ASN A 368 27.13 12.35 3.26
C ASN A 368 26.91 11.83 1.83
N TYR A 369 26.81 10.51 1.63
CA TYR A 369 26.35 9.94 0.35
C TYR A 369 24.83 9.96 0.26
N ALA A 370 24.17 9.60 1.36
CA ALA A 370 22.72 9.58 1.51
C ALA A 370 22.36 9.67 3.00
N GLY A 371 21.10 9.90 3.31
CA GLY A 371 20.60 9.82 4.68
C GLY A 371 19.16 9.33 4.72
N HIS A 372 18.65 9.04 5.92
CA HIS A 372 17.23 8.72 6.07
C HIS A 372 16.58 9.40 7.27
N ILE A 373 15.29 9.64 7.13
CA ILE A 373 14.36 10.01 8.20
C ILE A 373 13.51 8.78 8.52
N ALA A 374 13.49 8.36 9.78
CA ALA A 374 12.79 7.17 10.22
C ALA A 374 11.52 7.52 11.02
N PHE A 375 10.46 6.75 10.77
CA PHE A 375 9.19 6.85 11.50
C PHE A 375 8.59 5.45 11.71
N GLY A 376 7.99 5.21 12.88
CA GLY A 376 7.38 3.92 13.20
C GLY A 376 8.36 2.82 13.64
N GLN A 377 7.82 1.64 13.97
CA GLN A 377 8.58 0.46 14.39
C GLN A 377 7.89 -0.80 13.87
N GLY A 378 8.67 -1.80 13.44
CA GLY A 378 8.17 -3.10 13.00
C GLY A 378 9.30 -3.95 12.40
N ASP A 379 8.98 -5.21 12.11
CA ASP A 379 9.93 -6.15 11.48
C ASP A 379 10.10 -5.87 9.98
N GLU A 380 9.03 -5.41 9.32
CA GLU A 380 9.05 -4.97 7.91
C GLU A 380 9.32 -3.46 7.80
N THR A 381 10.00 -3.07 6.72
CA THR A 381 10.41 -1.70 6.43
C THR A 381 9.85 -1.22 5.10
N LEU A 382 9.10 -0.12 5.13
CA LEU A 382 8.68 0.66 3.97
C LEU A 382 9.77 1.69 3.62
N GLY A 383 10.33 1.61 2.41
CA GLY A 383 11.25 2.59 1.84
C GLY A 383 10.55 3.65 1.00
N LEU A 384 10.81 4.91 1.26
CA LEU A 384 10.42 6.05 0.43
C LEU A 384 11.71 6.67 -0.08
N LEU A 385 12.00 6.61 -1.38
CA LEU A 385 13.32 6.98 -1.93
C LEU A 385 13.21 8.27 -2.72
N ALA A 386 13.87 9.32 -2.28
CA ALA A 386 13.88 10.62 -2.94
C ALA A 386 15.34 11.10 -3.13
N HIS A 387 15.57 12.16 -3.91
CA HIS A 387 16.90 12.74 -4.07
C HIS A 387 16.96 14.25 -3.79
N LEU A 388 18.19 14.72 -3.58
CA LEU A 388 18.50 16.09 -3.18
C LEU A 388 19.37 16.80 -4.23
N ASP A 389 20.13 16.05 -5.02
CA ASP A 389 20.88 16.58 -6.15
C ASP A 389 19.93 17.03 -7.26
N VAL A 390 20.40 17.97 -8.08
CA VAL A 390 19.65 18.51 -9.21
C VAL A 390 20.56 18.67 -10.42
N VAL A 391 20.00 18.61 -11.62
CA VAL A 391 20.75 18.96 -12.83
C VAL A 391 21.16 20.45 -12.88
N PRO A 392 22.25 20.80 -13.59
CA PRO A 392 22.65 22.18 -13.82
C PRO A 392 21.50 23.06 -14.38
N ALA A 393 21.39 24.28 -13.89
CA ALA A 393 20.47 25.28 -14.42
C ALA A 393 21.09 25.98 -15.66
N VAL A 394 21.05 25.30 -16.80
CA VAL A 394 21.50 25.84 -18.10
C VAL A 394 20.38 26.62 -18.79
N GLY A 395 20.75 27.47 -19.76
CA GLY A 395 19.79 28.27 -20.55
C GLY A 395 19.43 29.61 -19.92
N LYS A 396 18.43 30.29 -20.51
CA LYS A 396 17.98 31.62 -20.08
C LYS A 396 16.80 31.48 -19.12
N TRP A 397 17.08 31.58 -17.83
CA TRP A 397 16.06 31.60 -16.78
C TRP A 397 15.45 32.99 -16.63
N THR A 398 14.15 33.04 -16.38
CA THR A 398 13.41 34.30 -16.14
C THR A 398 13.66 34.84 -14.72
N SER A 399 13.94 33.95 -13.77
CA SER A 399 14.30 34.26 -12.38
C SER A 399 15.53 33.45 -11.94
N ASN A 400 16.03 33.69 -10.72
CA ASN A 400 17.14 32.89 -10.18
C ASN A 400 16.65 31.44 -9.93
N PRO A 401 17.26 30.41 -10.55
CA PRO A 401 16.82 29.01 -10.42
C PRO A 401 16.87 28.49 -8.99
N PHE A 402 17.76 29.01 -8.14
CA PHE A 402 17.91 28.61 -6.74
C PHE A 402 17.23 29.59 -5.76
N ASP A 403 16.30 30.42 -6.24
CA ASP A 403 15.43 31.25 -5.41
C ASP A 403 13.99 31.00 -5.85
N ALA A 404 13.36 29.94 -5.32
CA ALA A 404 12.07 29.49 -5.82
C ALA A 404 11.00 30.57 -5.62
N THR A 405 10.46 31.07 -6.74
CA THR A 405 9.51 32.18 -6.75
C THR A 405 8.08 31.69 -6.96
N LEU A 406 7.17 32.19 -6.12
CA LEU A 406 5.75 31.95 -6.28
C LEU A 406 5.15 32.95 -7.29
N THR A 407 4.47 32.41 -8.30
CA THR A 407 3.88 33.14 -9.43
C THR A 407 2.41 32.73 -9.61
N ASP A 408 1.76 33.27 -10.65
CA ASP A 408 0.37 32.96 -11.03
C ASP A 408 -0.61 33.03 -9.84
N ASN A 409 -0.71 34.23 -9.25
CA ASN A 409 -1.55 34.50 -8.08
C ASN A 409 -1.34 33.56 -6.88
N GLY A 410 -0.15 32.95 -6.78
CA GLY A 410 0.20 32.10 -5.67
C GLY A 410 0.07 30.60 -5.95
N ASN A 411 -0.23 30.17 -7.18
CA ASN A 411 -0.45 28.76 -7.49
C ASN A 411 0.69 28.07 -8.26
N ARG A 412 1.67 28.82 -8.76
CA ARG A 412 2.79 28.24 -9.52
C ARG A 412 4.12 28.55 -8.84
N LEU A 413 4.83 27.53 -8.37
CA LEU A 413 6.17 27.69 -7.80
C LEU A 413 7.20 27.36 -8.88
N VAL A 414 8.11 28.29 -9.15
CA VAL A 414 9.13 28.19 -10.21
C VAL A 414 10.52 28.15 -9.57
N GLY A 415 11.36 27.20 -9.97
CA GLY A 415 12.73 27.03 -9.48
C GLY A 415 13.30 25.67 -9.87
N ARG A 416 14.62 25.50 -9.84
CA ARG A 416 15.26 24.21 -10.16
C ARG A 416 15.01 23.19 -9.04
N GLY A 417 14.44 22.05 -9.42
CA GLY A 417 14.11 20.93 -8.56
C GLY A 417 12.83 21.08 -7.76
N VAL A 418 11.98 22.05 -8.13
CA VAL A 418 10.63 22.16 -7.56
C VAL A 418 9.73 20.99 -7.98
N ASN A 419 9.96 20.41 -9.16
CA ASN A 419 9.32 19.19 -9.62
C ASN A 419 10.20 17.95 -9.42
N ASP A 420 11.51 18.07 -9.64
CA ASP A 420 12.45 16.95 -9.65
C ASP A 420 13.71 17.23 -8.80
N ASP A 421 13.84 16.76 -7.55
CA ASP A 421 12.87 15.99 -6.73
C ASP A 421 12.71 16.64 -5.34
N LYS A 422 13.08 17.92 -5.17
CA LYS A 422 12.97 18.60 -3.86
C LYS A 422 11.53 18.88 -3.45
N GLY A 423 10.65 19.20 -4.41
CA GLY A 423 9.22 19.36 -4.17
C GLY A 423 8.53 18.05 -3.74
N PRO A 424 8.72 16.94 -4.48
CA PRO A 424 8.17 15.64 -4.09
C PRO A 424 8.77 15.10 -2.78
N LEU A 425 10.06 15.30 -2.54
CA LEU A 425 10.70 15.03 -1.24
C LEU A 425 10.02 15.80 -0.11
N ALA A 426 9.77 17.11 -0.29
CA ALA A 426 9.09 17.94 0.70
C ALA A 426 7.65 17.45 0.95
N ALA A 427 6.91 17.05 -0.08
CA ALA A 427 5.56 16.51 0.07
C ALA A 427 5.56 15.16 0.81
N THR A 428 6.53 14.30 0.52
CA THR A 428 6.69 13.00 1.20
C THR A 428 7.05 13.18 2.67
N TYR A 429 7.98 14.10 2.97
CA TYR A 429 8.31 14.48 4.34
C TYR A 429 7.09 15.00 5.11
N LEU A 430 6.33 15.92 4.51
CA LEU A 430 5.14 16.47 5.15
C LEU A 430 4.01 15.46 5.27
N ALA A 431 3.90 14.47 4.38
CA ALA A 431 2.98 13.34 4.56
C ALA A 431 3.33 12.53 5.82
N LEU A 432 4.61 12.27 6.10
CA LEU A 432 5.03 11.63 7.35
C LEU A 432 4.70 12.50 8.57
N LYS A 433 4.92 13.81 8.47
CA LYS A 433 4.57 14.77 9.52
C LYS A 433 3.07 14.82 9.80
N ILE A 434 2.24 14.85 8.75
CA ILE A 434 0.78 14.77 8.84
C ILE A 434 0.36 13.52 9.60
N LEU A 435 0.90 12.35 9.25
CA LEU A 435 0.57 11.09 9.93
C LEU A 435 0.97 11.10 11.40
N ARG A 436 2.16 11.58 11.72
CA ARG A 436 2.61 11.72 13.09
C ARG A 436 1.72 12.66 13.90
N ASP A 437 1.36 13.81 13.34
CA ASP A 437 0.50 14.81 13.99
C ASP A 437 -0.96 14.34 14.14
N MET A 438 -1.39 13.42 13.27
CA MET A 438 -2.64 12.67 13.40
C MET A 438 -2.57 11.56 14.46
N GLY A 439 -1.41 11.34 15.07
CA GLY A 439 -1.19 10.33 16.11
C GLY A 439 -1.08 8.91 15.57
N VAL A 440 -0.81 8.73 14.27
CA VAL A 440 -0.61 7.41 13.65
C VAL A 440 0.59 6.73 14.28
N LYS A 441 0.43 5.44 14.60
CA LYS A 441 1.51 4.57 15.10
C LYS A 441 1.72 3.43 14.11
N PRO A 442 2.62 3.60 13.12
CA PRO A 442 2.90 2.57 12.13
C PRO A 442 3.28 1.23 12.78
N ASN A 443 2.78 0.13 12.23
CA ASN A 443 3.16 -1.23 12.64
C ASN A 443 4.39 -1.77 11.87
N LYS A 444 4.90 -0.97 10.94
CA LYS A 444 6.12 -1.17 10.16
C LYS A 444 7.06 0.00 10.38
N ARG A 445 8.34 -0.21 10.12
CA ARG A 445 9.32 0.89 10.07
C ARG A 445 9.18 1.60 8.72
N ILE A 446 9.26 2.93 8.71
CA ILE A 446 9.27 3.74 7.50
C ILE A 446 10.61 4.45 7.43
N LEU A 447 11.25 4.41 6.26
CA LEU A 447 12.49 5.12 5.97
C LEU A 447 12.29 6.01 4.75
N LEU A 448 12.27 7.33 4.95
CA LEU A 448 12.46 8.29 3.86
C LEU A 448 13.96 8.43 3.61
N ILE A 449 14.46 7.71 2.61
CA ILE A 449 15.85 7.66 2.18
C ILE A 449 16.06 8.76 1.13
N MET A 450 17.08 9.58 1.33
CA MET A 450 17.38 10.75 0.51
C MET A 450 18.80 10.62 -0.05
N GLY A 451 18.92 10.44 -1.37
CA GLY A 451 20.19 10.37 -2.10
C GLY A 451 20.71 11.74 -2.54
N CYS A 452 21.96 11.79 -2.99
CA CYS A 452 22.65 13.02 -3.41
C CYS A 452 23.36 12.88 -4.77
N ASP A 453 22.96 11.90 -5.58
CA ASP A 453 23.59 11.60 -6.86
C ASP A 453 22.68 10.84 -7.84
N GLU A 454 21.36 11.00 -7.75
CA GLU A 454 20.41 10.32 -8.66
C GLU A 454 20.77 10.65 -10.11
N GLU A 455 20.89 11.96 -10.39
CA GLU A 455 20.86 12.61 -11.71
C GLU A 455 22.11 12.32 -12.56
N THR A 456 23.07 11.59 -11.99
CA THR A 456 24.33 11.25 -12.65
C THR A 456 24.59 9.75 -12.66
N GLY A 457 24.47 9.07 -11.52
CA GLY A 457 24.88 7.67 -11.43
C GLY A 457 24.36 6.88 -10.25
N SER A 458 23.55 7.49 -9.38
CA SER A 458 22.96 6.89 -8.18
C SER A 458 23.97 6.23 -7.23
N ARG A 459 25.23 6.67 -7.24
CA ARG A 459 26.33 6.08 -6.42
C ARG A 459 26.04 6.21 -4.92
N CYS A 460 25.23 7.18 -4.55
CA CYS A 460 24.73 7.41 -3.21
C CYS A 460 23.97 6.20 -2.62
N LEU A 461 23.02 5.62 -3.37
CA LEU A 461 22.21 4.50 -2.89
C LEU A 461 23.00 3.19 -2.88
N GLU A 462 23.89 2.98 -3.85
CA GLU A 462 24.81 1.84 -3.82
C GLU A 462 25.66 1.84 -2.55
N HIS A 463 26.20 3.00 -2.16
CA HIS A 463 26.95 3.14 -0.93
C HIS A 463 26.08 2.94 0.32
N TYR A 464 24.86 3.48 0.29
CA TYR A 464 23.91 3.36 1.39
C TYR A 464 23.51 1.90 1.68
N PHE A 465 23.15 1.13 0.65
CA PHE A 465 22.71 -0.27 0.80
C PHE A 465 23.86 -1.25 1.06
N LYS A 466 25.13 -0.85 0.86
CA LYS A 466 26.28 -1.61 1.37
C LYS A 466 26.37 -1.57 2.90
N LYS A 467 25.80 -0.55 3.55
CA LYS A 467 25.90 -0.32 5.00
C LYS A 467 24.60 -0.51 5.77
N ASN A 468 23.45 -0.46 5.08
CA ASN A 468 22.13 -0.52 5.68
C ASN A 468 21.30 -1.62 5.03
N PRO A 469 20.38 -2.27 5.77
CA PRO A 469 19.47 -3.25 5.20
C PRO A 469 18.55 -2.58 4.16
N MET A 470 18.28 -3.31 3.08
CA MET A 470 17.32 -2.92 2.07
C MET A 470 15.88 -2.99 2.64
N PRO A 471 15.01 -1.98 2.42
CA PRO A 471 13.60 -2.08 2.78
C PRO A 471 12.90 -3.23 2.04
N ASP A 472 11.84 -3.77 2.64
CA ASP A 472 11.09 -4.91 2.09
C ASP A 472 10.22 -4.51 0.90
N PHE A 473 9.73 -3.28 0.89
CA PHE A 473 8.95 -2.70 -0.19
C PHE A 473 8.99 -1.17 -0.12
N GLY A 474 8.58 -0.49 -1.19
CA GLY A 474 8.70 0.97 -1.22
C GLY A 474 8.08 1.67 -2.40
N PHE A 475 8.26 2.98 -2.44
CA PHE A 475 8.07 3.74 -3.67
C PHE A 475 9.03 4.95 -3.75
N SER A 476 9.33 5.37 -4.98
CA SER A 476 10.00 6.63 -5.28
C SER A 476 8.93 7.70 -5.53
N PRO A 477 8.92 8.87 -4.85
CA PRO A 477 8.05 9.98 -5.20
C PRO A 477 8.58 10.80 -6.40
N ASP A 478 9.73 10.41 -6.95
CA ASP A 478 10.30 10.90 -8.19
C ASP A 478 9.66 10.11 -9.36
N ALA A 479 8.82 10.81 -10.14
CA ALA A 479 8.16 10.46 -11.42
C ALA A 479 6.67 10.91 -11.46
N CYS A 480 5.82 10.14 -12.16
CA CYS A 480 4.46 10.51 -12.48
C CYS A 480 3.41 9.59 -11.84
N PHE A 481 2.24 10.17 -11.57
CA PHE A 481 1.02 9.43 -11.27
C PHE A 481 0.40 8.84 -12.55
N PRO A 482 -0.45 7.79 -12.44
CA PRO A 482 -0.95 7.19 -11.20
C PRO A 482 -0.02 6.19 -10.52
N CYS A 483 0.81 5.43 -11.24
CA CYS A 483 1.83 4.54 -10.67
C CYS A 483 2.65 3.93 -11.80
N ILE A 484 3.98 3.98 -11.67
CA ILE A 484 4.92 3.40 -12.62
C ILE A 484 5.46 2.11 -12.02
N ASN A 485 4.90 0.99 -12.47
CA ASN A 485 5.19 -0.34 -11.92
C ASN A 485 6.29 -1.09 -12.70
N GLY A 486 6.94 -0.45 -13.66
CA GLY A 486 8.10 -1.02 -14.33
C GLY A 486 8.91 -0.01 -15.14
N GLU A 487 10.22 -0.24 -15.19
CA GLU A 487 11.23 0.59 -15.85
C GLU A 487 12.09 -0.30 -16.77
N LYS A 488 12.21 0.09 -18.04
CA LYS A 488 13.01 -0.68 -19.03
C LYS A 488 14.50 -0.63 -18.69
N VAL A 489 15.23 -1.62 -19.17
CA VAL A 489 16.69 -1.66 -19.07
C VAL A 489 17.29 -0.59 -19.98
N GLY A 490 18.12 0.30 -19.43
CA GLY A 490 19.00 1.14 -20.23
C GLY A 490 20.17 0.31 -20.78
N VAL A 491 20.33 0.27 -22.09
CA VAL A 491 21.46 -0.38 -22.78
C VAL A 491 22.07 0.66 -23.71
N HIS A 492 23.37 0.88 -23.62
CA HIS A 492 24.07 1.76 -24.55
C HIS A 492 24.94 0.93 -25.48
N TYR A 493 25.04 1.33 -26.74
CA TYR A 493 26.10 0.81 -27.60
C TYR A 493 26.86 1.94 -28.28
N ASP A 494 28.19 1.83 -28.22
CA ASP A 494 29.11 2.78 -28.83
C ASP A 494 29.70 2.18 -30.09
N ILE A 495 29.61 2.91 -31.20
CA ILE A 495 30.20 2.55 -32.48
C ILE A 495 31.43 3.42 -32.68
N THR A 496 32.59 2.77 -32.79
CA THR A 496 33.88 3.42 -32.95
C THR A 496 34.64 2.88 -34.15
N GLY A 497 35.52 3.70 -34.71
CA GLY A 497 36.37 3.31 -35.82
C GLY A 497 36.90 4.51 -36.59
N GLU A 498 37.31 4.28 -37.83
CA GLU A 498 37.82 5.32 -38.71
C GLU A 498 36.86 5.58 -39.86
N ASP A 499 36.53 6.85 -40.08
CA ASP A 499 35.84 7.32 -41.28
C ASP A 499 36.82 7.95 -42.26
N ASN A 500 36.88 7.39 -43.46
CA ASN A 500 37.70 7.88 -44.57
C ASN A 500 36.86 8.63 -45.62
N SER A 501 35.66 9.08 -45.26
CA SER A 501 34.81 9.91 -46.10
C SER A 501 35.31 11.35 -46.24
N HIS A 502 34.48 12.18 -46.88
CA HIS A 502 34.65 13.61 -47.04
C HIS A 502 34.37 14.43 -45.75
N VAL A 503 34.00 13.78 -44.65
CA VAL A 503 33.72 14.44 -43.36
C VAL A 503 35.03 14.82 -42.65
N ILE A 504 35.26 16.13 -42.47
CA ILE A 504 36.36 16.67 -41.67
C ILE A 504 36.01 16.61 -40.19
N SER A 505 34.80 17.05 -39.84
CA SER A 505 34.28 17.01 -38.48
C SER A 505 32.77 16.88 -38.47
N PHE A 506 32.22 16.16 -37.50
CA PHE A 506 30.78 16.07 -37.27
C PHE A 506 30.53 16.05 -35.76
N THR A 507 29.81 17.03 -35.24
CA THR A 507 29.31 17.03 -33.85
C THR A 507 27.79 17.13 -33.82
N SER A 508 27.15 16.23 -33.07
CA SER A 508 25.73 16.34 -32.70
C SER A 508 25.48 15.64 -31.38
N GLY A 509 24.70 16.29 -30.51
CA GLY A 509 24.34 15.75 -29.20
C GLY A 509 25.50 15.68 -28.20
N GLN A 510 25.16 15.73 -26.91
CA GLN A 510 26.13 15.66 -25.80
C GLN A 510 25.81 14.54 -24.81
N ARG A 511 24.61 13.96 -24.85
CA ARG A 511 24.12 12.95 -23.91
C ARG A 511 23.39 11.85 -24.66
N TYR A 512 23.54 10.61 -24.21
CA TYR A 512 22.86 9.43 -24.79
C TYR A 512 21.32 9.56 -24.73
N ASN A 513 20.80 10.09 -23.63
CA ASN A 513 19.37 10.06 -23.30
C ASN A 513 18.52 11.18 -23.94
N ILE A 514 19.09 11.99 -24.85
CA ILE A 514 18.41 13.12 -25.51
C ILE A 514 18.50 12.95 -27.03
N VAL A 515 17.38 13.19 -27.74
CA VAL A 515 17.37 13.32 -29.21
C VAL A 515 18.03 14.65 -29.59
N PRO A 516 19.14 14.66 -30.33
CA PRO A 516 19.82 15.90 -30.70
C PRO A 516 18.95 16.81 -31.59
N ASP A 517 18.81 18.07 -31.19
CA ASP A 517 18.11 19.12 -31.93
C ASP A 517 19.02 19.97 -32.83
N GLU A 518 20.34 19.85 -32.69
CA GLU A 518 21.32 20.49 -33.56
C GLU A 518 22.42 19.49 -33.97
N ALA A 519 22.83 19.58 -35.23
CA ALA A 519 23.96 18.85 -35.78
C ALA A 519 24.81 19.76 -36.66
N LYS A 520 26.13 19.64 -36.58
CA LYS A 520 27.10 20.39 -37.40
C LYS A 520 28.08 19.43 -38.04
N MET A 521 28.22 19.51 -39.36
CA MET A 521 29.13 18.68 -40.14
C MET A 521 29.95 19.56 -41.08
N THR A 522 31.27 19.40 -41.11
CA THR A 522 32.16 20.11 -42.04
C THR A 522 32.70 19.11 -43.05
N LEU A 523 32.62 19.45 -44.34
CA LEU A 523 33.10 18.59 -45.43
C LEU A 523 34.32 19.20 -46.14
N ASP A 524 35.15 18.35 -46.74
CA ASP A 524 36.25 18.75 -47.62
C ASP A 524 35.81 19.05 -49.07
N ILE A 525 34.53 18.82 -49.37
CA ILE A 525 33.85 19.12 -50.64
C ILE A 525 32.75 20.17 -50.44
N ASP A 526 32.52 20.97 -51.48
CA ASP A 526 31.41 21.95 -51.51
C ASP A 526 30.16 21.30 -52.14
N LEU A 527 29.14 21.14 -51.32
CA LEU A 527 27.80 20.62 -51.62
C LEU A 527 26.71 21.60 -51.14
N LYS A 528 27.03 22.90 -51.03
CA LYS A 528 26.11 23.90 -50.46
C LYS A 528 24.80 23.98 -51.24
N LYS A 529 24.85 23.88 -52.57
CA LYS A 529 23.67 24.00 -53.43
C LYS A 529 22.77 22.78 -53.27
N GLU A 530 23.37 21.60 -53.21
CA GLU A 530 22.75 20.31 -53.01
C GLU A 530 22.07 20.26 -51.64
N TYR A 531 22.75 20.72 -50.59
CA TYR A 531 22.17 20.77 -49.24
C TYR A 531 20.94 21.67 -49.14
N LEU A 532 21.01 22.88 -49.71
CA LEU A 532 19.86 23.79 -49.72
C LEU A 532 18.69 23.24 -50.53
N ALA A 533 18.94 22.48 -51.60
CA ALA A 533 17.90 21.79 -52.34
C ALA A 533 17.30 20.64 -51.51
N PHE A 534 18.14 19.82 -50.88
CA PHE A 534 17.75 18.70 -50.01
C PHE A 534 16.84 19.16 -48.86
N LEU A 535 17.22 20.24 -48.15
CA LEU A 535 16.42 20.81 -47.06
C LEU A 535 15.02 21.23 -47.54
N ASN A 536 14.93 21.89 -48.70
CA ASN A 536 13.65 22.33 -49.26
C ASN A 536 12.79 21.15 -49.72
N GLU A 537 13.38 20.13 -50.33
CA GLU A 537 12.67 18.95 -50.81
C GLU A 537 12.05 18.14 -49.66
N HIS A 538 12.80 17.98 -48.57
CA HIS A 538 12.39 17.20 -47.42
C HIS A 538 11.68 18.02 -46.32
N ASN A 539 11.54 19.34 -46.52
CA ASN A 539 11.01 20.30 -45.52
C ASN A 539 11.79 20.33 -44.19
N TYR A 540 13.10 20.12 -44.25
CA TYR A 540 14.00 20.25 -43.10
C TYR A 540 14.47 21.70 -42.90
N LYS A 541 14.97 21.97 -41.69
CA LYS A 541 15.57 23.27 -41.34
C LYS A 541 17.07 23.11 -41.16
N GLY A 542 17.83 24.07 -41.67
CA GLY A 542 19.27 24.06 -41.59
C GLY A 542 19.87 25.24 -42.33
N GLU A 543 21.18 25.41 -42.18
CA GLU A 543 21.95 26.47 -42.80
C GLU A 543 23.36 26.01 -43.16
N VAL A 544 24.07 26.82 -43.94
CA VAL A 544 25.45 26.53 -44.37
C VAL A 544 26.33 27.74 -44.09
N GLU A 545 27.33 27.53 -43.25
CA GLU A 545 28.37 28.50 -42.92
C GLU A 545 29.70 28.02 -43.53
N GLU A 546 30.15 28.68 -44.60
CA GLU A 546 31.32 28.23 -45.39
C GLU A 546 31.18 26.78 -45.87
N ASN A 547 31.98 25.84 -45.33
CA ASN A 547 31.92 24.39 -45.60
C ASN A 547 31.26 23.59 -44.46
N THR A 548 30.58 24.27 -43.53
CA THR A 548 29.89 23.65 -42.40
C THR A 548 28.39 23.66 -42.64
N TYR A 549 27.80 22.47 -42.63
CA TYR A 549 26.39 22.18 -42.81
C TYR A 549 25.75 21.98 -41.44
N ILE A 550 24.72 22.78 -41.16
CA ILE A 550 24.02 22.79 -39.88
C ILE A 550 22.59 22.32 -40.12
N ALA A 551 22.13 21.35 -39.34
CA ALA A 551 20.74 20.89 -39.34
C ALA A 551 20.08 21.18 -37.99
N HIS A 552 18.80 21.54 -38.04
CA HIS A 552 17.97 21.76 -36.87
C HIS A 552 16.84 20.74 -36.82
N GLY A 553 16.77 20.04 -35.71
CA GLY A 553 15.77 19.04 -35.38
C GLY A 553 14.80 19.51 -34.29
N LEU A 554 14.29 18.55 -33.53
CA LEU A 554 13.42 18.76 -32.39
C LEU A 554 13.84 17.80 -31.28
N SER A 555 14.22 18.34 -30.13
CA SER A 555 14.64 17.56 -28.97
C SER A 555 13.47 16.76 -28.38
N ALA A 556 13.77 15.57 -27.89
CA ALA A 556 12.86 14.69 -27.16
C ALA A 556 13.67 13.75 -26.26
N HIS A 557 13.02 13.15 -25.27
CA HIS A 557 13.67 12.13 -24.44
C HIS A 557 13.88 10.84 -25.25
N ALA A 558 15.05 10.21 -25.10
CA ALA A 558 15.42 8.95 -25.78
C ALA A 558 14.51 7.73 -25.48
N MET A 559 13.61 7.82 -24.51
CA MET A 559 12.59 6.79 -24.25
C MET A 559 11.40 6.88 -25.23
N CYS A 560 11.22 8.04 -25.85
CA CYS A 560 10.19 8.33 -26.85
C CYS A 560 10.80 9.08 -28.06
N PRO A 561 11.83 8.53 -28.72
CA PRO A 561 12.56 9.23 -29.78
C PRO A 561 11.68 9.58 -30.98
N GLN A 562 10.57 8.86 -31.17
CA GLN A 562 9.55 9.14 -32.20
C GLN A 562 8.85 10.49 -32.04
N ASN A 563 8.96 11.14 -30.88
CA ASN A 563 8.38 12.47 -30.64
C ASN A 563 9.33 13.61 -31.07
N GLY A 564 10.60 13.30 -31.36
CA GLY A 564 11.61 14.26 -31.78
C GLY A 564 11.93 14.15 -33.27
N ILE A 565 12.83 15.04 -33.73
CA ILE A 565 13.46 14.97 -35.05
C ILE A 565 14.96 15.02 -34.80
N ASN A 566 15.67 13.92 -35.04
CA ASN A 566 17.10 13.85 -34.75
C ASN A 566 17.90 14.61 -35.83
N ALA A 567 18.53 15.72 -35.44
CA ALA A 567 19.30 16.55 -36.37
C ALA A 567 20.48 15.81 -37.01
N ALA A 568 21.05 14.81 -36.34
CA ALA A 568 22.13 14.01 -36.90
C ALA A 568 21.66 13.16 -38.09
N PHE A 569 20.45 12.58 -38.01
CA PHE A 569 19.91 11.78 -39.11
C PHE A 569 19.69 12.60 -40.37
N ILE A 570 19.25 13.86 -40.26
CA ILE A 570 19.13 14.79 -41.40
C ILE A 570 20.47 14.94 -42.14
N LEU A 571 21.58 15.13 -41.41
CA LEU A 571 22.89 15.27 -42.03
C LEU A 571 23.43 13.94 -42.59
N PHE A 572 23.12 12.81 -41.96
CA PHE A 572 23.49 11.49 -42.50
C PHE A 572 22.69 11.10 -43.74
N GLU A 573 21.40 11.42 -43.81
CA GLU A 573 20.58 11.27 -45.01
C GLU A 573 21.17 12.08 -46.17
N PHE A 574 21.46 13.38 -45.93
CA PHE A 574 22.12 14.24 -46.89
C PHE A 574 23.48 13.67 -47.36
N LEU A 575 24.33 13.25 -46.42
CA LEU A 575 25.62 12.67 -46.74
C LEU A 575 25.47 11.40 -47.58
N ASN A 576 24.47 10.57 -47.27
CA ASN A 576 24.23 9.32 -47.99
C ASN A 576 23.75 9.52 -49.43
N GLU A 577 23.04 10.61 -49.71
CA GLU A 577 22.56 10.93 -51.05
C GLU A 577 23.67 11.53 -51.94
N TYR A 578 24.48 12.45 -51.39
CA TYR A 578 25.41 13.26 -52.19
C TYR A 578 26.89 12.90 -52.05
N ALA A 579 27.29 12.25 -50.95
CA ALA A 579 28.67 11.79 -50.71
C ALA A 579 28.72 10.51 -49.85
N PRO A 580 28.16 9.39 -50.35
CA PRO A 580 27.96 8.18 -49.56
C PRO A 580 29.28 7.58 -49.08
N SER A 581 29.27 7.12 -47.82
CA SER A 581 30.37 6.41 -47.16
C SER A 581 29.84 5.15 -46.47
N SER A 582 30.74 4.26 -46.03
CA SER A 582 30.32 3.10 -45.23
C SER A 582 29.60 3.53 -43.95
N LEU A 583 30.00 4.66 -43.37
CA LEU A 583 29.36 5.24 -42.19
C LEU A 583 27.96 5.77 -42.49
N SER A 584 27.79 6.63 -43.51
CA SER A 584 26.48 7.19 -43.85
C SER A 584 25.49 6.10 -44.25
N ASN A 585 25.96 5.12 -45.03
CA ASN A 585 25.14 3.98 -45.43
C ASN A 585 24.71 3.15 -44.22
N PHE A 586 25.61 2.92 -43.25
CA PHE A 586 25.24 2.20 -42.04
C PHE A 586 24.16 2.97 -41.26
N VAL A 587 24.37 4.25 -40.98
CA VAL A 587 23.42 5.05 -40.18
C VAL A 587 22.04 5.10 -40.85
N VAL A 588 21.96 5.39 -42.15
CA VAL A 588 20.68 5.50 -42.86
C VAL A 588 19.96 4.14 -42.98
N ASN A 589 20.71 3.07 -43.26
CA ASN A 589 20.11 1.75 -43.47
C ASN A 589 19.75 1.01 -42.18
N TYR A 590 20.32 1.38 -41.03
CA TYR A 590 20.17 0.64 -39.77
C TYR A 590 19.64 1.45 -38.58
N LEU A 591 19.86 2.76 -38.53
CA LEU A 591 19.51 3.59 -37.36
C LEU A 591 18.43 4.64 -37.66
N ASP A 592 18.54 5.28 -38.82
CA ASP A 592 17.62 6.35 -39.22
C ASP A 592 16.17 5.83 -39.37
N ASN A 593 15.18 6.67 -39.05
CA ASN A 593 13.74 6.38 -39.18
C ASN A 593 13.30 5.02 -38.59
N ASP A 594 14.02 4.52 -37.58
CA ASP A 594 13.72 3.25 -36.92
C ASP A 594 13.90 3.37 -35.41
N PRO A 595 12.99 4.08 -34.71
CA PRO A 595 13.07 4.27 -33.27
C PRO A 595 12.91 2.97 -32.47
N PHE A 596 12.59 1.83 -33.09
CA PHE A 596 12.26 0.57 -32.41
C PHE A 596 13.25 -0.58 -32.69
N GLY A 597 14.27 -0.37 -33.53
CA GLY A 597 15.34 -1.35 -33.75
C GLY A 597 15.03 -2.46 -34.75
N HIS A 598 14.03 -2.29 -35.61
CA HIS A 598 13.64 -3.29 -36.61
C HIS A 598 14.71 -3.52 -37.68
N LYS A 599 15.38 -2.46 -38.15
CA LYS A 599 16.40 -2.53 -39.21
C LYS A 599 17.64 -3.30 -38.76
N LEU A 600 18.02 -3.15 -37.48
CA LEU A 600 19.08 -3.94 -36.84
C LEU A 600 18.60 -5.32 -36.37
N GLN A 601 17.31 -5.65 -36.48
CA GLN A 601 16.72 -6.88 -35.95
C GLN A 601 16.99 -7.07 -34.45
N ILE A 602 17.01 -5.95 -33.71
CA ILE A 602 17.13 -5.93 -32.25
C ILE A 602 15.79 -5.63 -31.59
N ASP A 603 14.71 -5.48 -32.36
CA ASP A 603 13.39 -5.22 -31.86
C ASP A 603 12.89 -6.34 -30.94
N VAL A 604 12.22 -5.95 -29.86
CA VAL A 604 11.61 -6.86 -28.89
C VAL A 604 10.40 -6.19 -28.26
N PHE A 605 9.37 -6.98 -27.97
CA PHE A 605 8.11 -6.51 -27.41
C PHE A 605 7.77 -7.28 -26.13
N HIS A 606 7.30 -6.56 -25.12
CA HIS A 606 6.72 -7.11 -23.90
C HIS A 606 5.30 -6.58 -23.71
N GLU A 607 4.37 -7.42 -23.25
CA GLU A 607 2.94 -7.07 -23.16
C GLU A 607 2.68 -5.81 -22.32
N GLU A 608 3.32 -5.71 -21.15
CA GLU A 608 3.25 -4.53 -20.28
C GLU A 608 4.28 -3.45 -20.63
N MET A 609 5.57 -3.78 -20.67
CA MET A 609 6.68 -2.83 -20.91
C MET A 609 6.75 -2.26 -22.33
N LYS A 610 6.01 -2.80 -23.30
CA LYS A 610 5.94 -2.36 -24.72
C LYS A 610 7.23 -2.59 -25.50
N GLU A 611 7.39 -1.91 -26.63
CA GLU A 611 8.50 -2.07 -27.59
C GLU A 611 9.84 -1.58 -27.03
N LEU A 612 10.95 -2.14 -27.50
CA LEU A 612 12.27 -1.51 -27.38
C LEU A 612 12.27 -0.14 -28.07
N THR A 613 12.99 0.84 -27.51
CA THR A 613 13.28 2.11 -28.21
C THR A 613 14.79 2.30 -28.38
N GLN A 614 15.21 2.98 -29.46
CA GLN A 614 16.61 3.36 -29.73
C GLN A 614 16.75 4.83 -30.16
N ASN A 615 17.82 5.50 -29.70
CA ASN A 615 18.14 6.90 -30.01
C ASN A 615 19.64 7.09 -30.26
N LEU A 616 20.01 7.63 -31.43
CA LEU A 616 21.36 8.13 -31.68
C LEU A 616 21.56 9.48 -30.98
N GLY A 617 22.07 9.44 -29.75
CA GLY A 617 22.20 10.63 -28.88
C GLY A 617 23.54 11.37 -29.01
N ILE A 618 24.58 10.71 -29.50
CA ILE A 618 25.92 11.31 -29.63
C ILE A 618 26.51 10.96 -30.99
N VAL A 619 26.98 11.98 -31.70
CA VAL A 619 27.81 11.86 -32.91
C VAL A 619 29.02 12.74 -32.74
N ARG A 620 30.21 12.14 -32.77
CA ARG A 620 31.49 12.84 -32.80
C ARG A 620 32.38 12.22 -33.86
N ILE A 621 32.77 13.02 -34.84
CA ILE A 621 33.76 12.69 -35.84
C ILE A 621 34.80 13.80 -35.83
N GLU A 622 36.04 13.46 -35.51
CA GLU A 622 37.18 14.39 -35.52
C GLU A 622 38.45 13.63 -35.91
N ASN A 623 39.29 14.22 -36.76
CA ASN A 623 40.53 13.58 -37.24
C ASN A 623 40.31 12.17 -37.77
N LYS A 624 39.21 11.96 -38.51
CA LYS A 624 38.74 10.66 -39.02
C LYS A 624 38.32 9.64 -37.97
N GLN A 625 38.38 9.95 -36.68
CA GLN A 625 37.92 9.03 -35.63
C GLN A 625 36.42 9.23 -35.42
N VAL A 626 35.67 8.13 -35.44
CA VAL A 626 34.22 8.10 -35.25
C VAL A 626 33.88 7.64 -33.84
N HIS A 627 32.91 8.31 -33.24
CA HIS A 627 32.22 7.87 -32.04
C HIS A 627 30.71 8.17 -32.19
N LEU A 628 29.91 7.12 -32.34
CA LEU A 628 28.46 7.19 -32.27
C LEU A 628 27.99 6.55 -30.98
N GLY A 629 27.23 7.28 -30.16
CA GLY A 629 26.63 6.75 -28.93
C GLY A 629 25.13 6.60 -29.08
N VAL A 630 24.63 5.36 -28.94
CA VAL A 630 23.20 5.05 -29.05
C VAL A 630 22.65 4.60 -27.70
N ASP A 631 21.52 5.19 -27.30
CA ASP A 631 20.72 4.79 -26.14
C ASP A 631 19.62 3.83 -26.56
N CYS A 632 19.46 2.71 -25.86
CA CYS A 632 18.38 1.75 -26.06
C CYS A 632 17.64 1.50 -24.75
N ARG A 633 16.30 1.47 -24.82
CA ARG A 633 15.44 1.09 -23.69
C ARG A 633 14.81 -0.26 -23.97
N VAL A 634 15.32 -1.30 -23.30
CA VAL A 634 15.00 -2.70 -23.57
C VAL A 634 13.96 -3.23 -22.56
N PRO A 635 12.83 -3.80 -23.01
CA PRO A 635 11.75 -4.27 -22.16
C PRO A 635 11.98 -5.68 -21.55
N VAL A 636 13.16 -6.29 -21.75
CA VAL A 636 13.51 -7.64 -21.28
C VAL A 636 14.98 -7.70 -20.85
N GLU A 637 15.33 -8.61 -19.95
CA GLU A 637 16.72 -8.88 -19.56
C GLU A 637 17.44 -9.80 -20.55
N GLY A 638 18.77 -9.65 -20.68
CA GLY A 638 19.61 -10.58 -21.43
C GLY A 638 19.54 -10.43 -22.95
N HIS A 639 19.10 -9.27 -23.46
CA HIS A 639 18.96 -8.99 -24.89
C HIS A 639 20.27 -8.52 -25.55
N GLU A 640 21.24 -8.08 -24.75
CA GLU A 640 22.53 -7.51 -25.17
C GLU A 640 23.35 -8.44 -26.08
N PRO A 641 23.41 -9.77 -25.84
CA PRO A 641 24.11 -10.68 -26.75
C PRO A 641 23.51 -10.73 -28.15
N LEU A 642 22.18 -10.59 -28.27
CA LEU A 642 21.51 -10.50 -29.58
C LEU A 642 21.85 -9.17 -30.25
N MET A 643 21.80 -8.07 -29.49
CA MET A 643 22.17 -6.75 -29.98
C MET A 643 23.61 -6.72 -30.51
N GLN A 644 24.57 -7.21 -29.74
CA GLN A 644 25.98 -7.28 -30.13
C GLN A 644 26.15 -8.09 -31.42
N LYS A 645 25.53 -9.28 -31.50
CA LYS A 645 25.61 -10.15 -32.68
C LYS A 645 25.09 -9.46 -33.95
N ASN A 646 23.95 -8.77 -33.85
CA ASN A 646 23.34 -8.14 -35.02
C ASN A 646 24.05 -6.84 -35.41
N LEU A 647 24.58 -6.09 -34.44
CA LEU A 647 25.46 -4.95 -34.69
C LEU A 647 26.75 -5.38 -35.39
N ASP A 648 27.41 -6.44 -34.92
CA ASP A 648 28.64 -6.98 -35.54
C ASP A 648 28.38 -7.38 -37.00
N LYS A 649 27.21 -7.96 -37.28
CA LYS A 649 26.79 -8.32 -38.64
C LYS A 649 26.51 -7.09 -39.51
N ALA A 650 25.83 -6.08 -38.97
CA ALA A 650 25.51 -4.84 -39.70
C ALA A 650 26.77 -3.99 -39.99
N LEU A 651 27.77 -4.07 -39.12
CA LEU A 651 29.05 -3.39 -39.26
C LEU A 651 30.09 -4.19 -40.06
N GLU A 652 29.76 -5.39 -40.53
CA GLU A 652 30.68 -6.23 -41.30
C GLU A 652 31.17 -5.47 -42.55
N ASN A 653 32.49 -5.43 -42.76
CA ASN A 653 33.15 -4.72 -43.85
C ASN A 653 33.04 -3.17 -43.83
N THR A 654 32.57 -2.56 -42.75
CA THR A 654 32.52 -1.09 -42.62
C THR A 654 33.80 -0.47 -42.06
N GLY A 655 34.63 -1.26 -41.35
CA GLY A 655 35.78 -0.76 -40.59
C GLY A 655 35.43 -0.22 -39.19
N LEU A 656 34.13 -0.20 -38.84
CA LEU A 656 33.61 0.21 -37.54
C LEU A 656 33.41 -1.00 -36.61
N LYS A 657 33.35 -0.75 -35.30
CA LYS A 657 33.07 -1.75 -34.27
C LYS A 657 32.07 -1.21 -33.27
N ALA A 658 31.12 -2.04 -32.87
CA ALA A 658 30.18 -1.74 -31.80
C ALA A 658 30.60 -2.42 -30.49
N VAL A 659 30.40 -1.73 -29.37
CA VAL A 659 30.49 -2.31 -28.02
C VAL A 659 29.16 -2.06 -27.32
N VAL A 660 28.43 -3.12 -27.01
CA VAL A 660 27.20 -3.04 -26.20
C VAL A 660 27.56 -3.06 -24.72
N SER A 661 27.00 -2.12 -23.97
CA SER A 661 27.19 -1.96 -22.53
C SER A 661 25.84 -1.92 -21.82
N LEU A 662 25.78 -2.62 -20.69
CA LEU A 662 24.59 -2.66 -19.85
C LEU A 662 24.58 -1.44 -18.93
N GLY A 663 23.52 -0.65 -18.99
CA GLY A 663 23.31 0.54 -18.15
C GLY A 663 22.44 0.29 -16.90
N GLY A 664 21.88 -0.91 -16.71
CA GLY A 664 21.03 -1.21 -15.56
C GLY A 664 20.43 -2.61 -15.55
N LYS A 665 19.40 -2.81 -14.71
CA LYS A 665 18.59 -4.03 -14.66
C LYS A 665 17.13 -3.72 -14.98
N LEU A 666 16.37 -4.74 -15.36
CA LEU A 666 14.94 -4.57 -15.57
C LEU A 666 14.29 -4.45 -14.20
N HIS A 667 13.47 -3.42 -14.02
CA HIS A 667 12.70 -3.26 -12.80
C HIS A 667 11.22 -3.43 -13.10
N TYR A 668 10.55 -4.34 -12.39
CA TYR A 668 9.15 -4.63 -12.63
C TYR A 668 8.47 -5.19 -11.38
N VAL A 669 7.37 -4.56 -10.99
CA VAL A 669 6.45 -5.02 -9.94
C VAL A 669 5.10 -5.30 -10.58
N PRO A 670 4.50 -6.50 -10.39
CA PRO A 670 3.22 -6.83 -10.99
C PRO A 670 2.11 -5.84 -10.65
N ARG A 671 1.30 -5.43 -11.64
CA ARG A 671 0.15 -4.52 -11.44
C ARG A 671 -0.84 -5.01 -10.39
N ASN A 672 -0.95 -6.33 -10.25
CA ASN A 672 -1.88 -6.97 -9.33
C ASN A 672 -1.30 -7.17 -7.91
N SER A 673 -0.07 -6.73 -7.66
CA SER A 673 0.58 -6.78 -6.34
C SER A 673 -0.17 -5.95 -5.30
N GLU A 674 0.02 -6.29 -4.03
CA GLU A 674 -0.59 -5.55 -2.92
C GLU A 674 -0.11 -4.09 -2.86
N LEU A 675 1.18 -3.87 -3.15
CA LEU A 675 1.78 -2.54 -3.20
C LEU A 675 1.10 -1.66 -4.27
N VAL A 676 1.11 -2.11 -5.53
CA VAL A 676 0.55 -1.32 -6.65
C VAL A 676 -0.94 -1.05 -6.42
N LYS A 677 -1.72 -2.07 -6.03
CA LYS A 677 -3.15 -1.88 -5.73
C LYS A 677 -3.40 -0.87 -4.61
N THR A 678 -2.56 -0.88 -3.58
CA THR A 678 -2.71 0.03 -2.44
C THR A 678 -2.42 1.48 -2.84
N LEU A 679 -1.33 1.71 -3.57
CA LEU A 679 -0.95 3.02 -4.08
C LEU A 679 -2.00 3.56 -5.07
N MET A 680 -2.41 2.72 -6.03
CA MET A 680 -3.48 3.05 -6.98
C MET A 680 -4.78 3.41 -6.25
N SER A 681 -5.17 2.65 -5.22
CA SER A 681 -6.38 2.96 -4.46
C SER A 681 -6.30 4.31 -3.72
N ALA A 682 -5.14 4.64 -3.14
CA ALA A 682 -4.93 5.94 -2.48
C ALA A 682 -4.99 7.11 -3.47
N TYR A 683 -4.37 6.94 -4.65
CA TYR A 683 -4.48 7.89 -5.76
C TYR A 683 -5.94 8.08 -6.18
N GLN A 684 -6.61 6.98 -6.57
CA GLN A 684 -8.00 6.96 -7.05
C GLN A 684 -8.99 7.58 -6.05
N ASP A 685 -8.83 7.30 -4.75
CA ASP A 685 -9.75 7.82 -3.74
C ASP A 685 -9.68 9.35 -3.62
N ILE A 686 -8.48 9.93 -3.75
CA ILE A 686 -8.22 11.37 -3.63
C ILE A 686 -8.51 12.11 -4.93
N THR A 687 -8.13 11.54 -6.08
CA THR A 687 -8.25 12.20 -7.39
C THR A 687 -9.61 11.97 -8.04
N GLY A 688 -10.24 10.83 -7.78
CA GLY A 688 -11.42 10.36 -8.51
C GLY A 688 -11.12 9.84 -9.91
N ASP A 689 -9.84 9.75 -10.32
CA ASP A 689 -9.43 9.21 -11.61
C ASP A 689 -9.49 7.69 -11.57
N MET A 690 -10.52 7.13 -12.21
CA MET A 690 -10.72 5.68 -12.35
C MET A 690 -10.36 5.17 -13.75
N GLU A 691 -9.87 6.04 -14.64
CA GLU A 691 -9.62 5.73 -16.05
C GLU A 691 -8.16 5.32 -16.28
N ASN A 692 -7.21 5.99 -15.61
CA ASN A 692 -5.80 5.67 -15.77
C ASN A 692 -5.36 4.51 -14.88
N GLU A 693 -4.70 3.52 -15.50
CA GLU A 693 -4.09 2.39 -14.81
C GLU A 693 -2.61 2.62 -14.51
N SER A 694 -2.00 1.78 -13.67
CA SER A 694 -0.55 1.75 -13.55
C SER A 694 0.10 1.38 -14.89
N TYR A 695 1.26 1.95 -15.16
CA TYR A 695 1.94 1.81 -16.45
C TYR A 695 3.45 1.67 -16.26
N THR A 696 4.18 1.58 -17.37
CA THR A 696 5.60 1.28 -17.39
C THR A 696 6.31 2.30 -18.27
N ILE A 697 7.56 2.64 -17.95
CA ILE A 697 8.34 3.64 -18.68
C ILE A 697 9.70 3.10 -19.13
N GLY A 698 10.36 3.84 -20.03
CA GLY A 698 11.76 3.60 -20.40
C GLY A 698 12.80 4.34 -19.55
N GLY A 699 12.38 5.31 -18.73
CA GLY A 699 13.22 6.02 -17.78
C GLY A 699 13.45 5.18 -16.53
N GLY A 700 14.43 5.57 -15.71
CA GLY A 700 14.72 4.89 -14.45
C GLY A 700 14.57 5.85 -13.28
N THR A 701 14.15 5.33 -12.13
CA THR A 701 14.06 6.10 -10.87
C THR A 701 14.83 5.35 -9.78
N TYR A 702 14.80 5.86 -8.55
CA TYR A 702 15.29 5.10 -7.39
C TYR A 702 14.48 3.83 -7.07
N ALA A 703 13.28 3.64 -7.63
CA ALA A 703 12.47 2.45 -7.37
C ALA A 703 13.23 1.15 -7.70
N LYS A 704 14.09 1.16 -8.73
CA LYS A 704 14.90 0.00 -9.16
C LYS A 704 15.89 -0.54 -8.11
N PHE A 705 16.17 0.23 -7.05
CA PHE A 705 17.08 -0.21 -5.99
C PHE A 705 16.42 -1.12 -4.95
N ILE A 706 15.09 -1.22 -4.95
CA ILE A 706 14.34 -2.11 -4.07
C ILE A 706 13.49 -3.04 -4.93
N ASP A 707 13.69 -4.36 -4.77
CA ASP A 707 13.04 -5.39 -5.58
C ASP A 707 11.51 -5.24 -5.67
N ASN A 708 10.87 -4.79 -4.58
CA ASN A 708 9.42 -4.56 -4.51
C ASN A 708 9.09 -3.08 -4.26
N ALA A 709 9.60 -2.19 -5.12
CA ALA A 709 9.23 -0.78 -5.12
C ALA A 709 8.74 -0.31 -6.49
N VAL A 710 8.06 0.81 -6.53
CA VAL A 710 7.53 1.42 -7.77
C VAL A 710 7.77 2.92 -7.77
N ALA A 711 7.71 3.58 -8.93
CA ALA A 711 7.68 5.05 -8.95
C ALA A 711 6.24 5.54 -8.82
N PHE A 712 6.01 6.55 -7.98
CA PHE A 712 4.70 7.03 -7.59
C PHE A 712 4.81 8.52 -7.25
N GLY A 713 5.07 9.32 -8.29
CA GLY A 713 5.43 10.73 -8.15
C GLY A 713 4.31 11.72 -8.47
N PRO A 714 4.50 13.02 -8.14
CA PRO A 714 3.43 14.01 -8.06
C PRO A 714 2.99 14.58 -9.41
N GLN A 715 3.66 14.23 -10.51
CA GLN A 715 3.27 14.71 -11.83
C GLN A 715 1.94 14.06 -12.25
N PHE A 716 0.87 14.86 -12.27
CA PHE A 716 -0.49 14.39 -12.59
C PHE A 716 -0.68 14.14 -14.09
N VAL A 717 -1.52 13.16 -14.41
CA VAL A 717 -1.92 12.88 -15.80
C VAL A 717 -2.45 14.16 -16.47
N GLY A 718 -1.90 14.48 -17.65
CA GLY A 718 -2.27 15.65 -18.43
C GLY A 718 -1.51 16.94 -18.07
N ARG A 719 -0.62 16.93 -17.07
CA ARG A 719 0.34 18.01 -16.84
C ARG A 719 1.52 17.91 -17.80
N GLU A 720 2.06 19.07 -18.16
CA GLU A 720 3.27 19.18 -18.97
C GLU A 720 4.48 18.72 -18.16
N ASP A 721 5.32 17.88 -18.77
CA ASP A 721 6.60 17.49 -18.21
C ASP A 721 7.60 18.63 -18.44
N VAL A 722 8.10 19.18 -17.34
CA VAL A 722 8.96 20.37 -17.29
C VAL A 722 10.30 20.06 -16.64
N ASP A 723 10.58 18.78 -16.43
CA ASP A 723 11.80 18.32 -15.76
C ASP A 723 13.01 18.67 -16.61
N HIS A 724 14.07 19.09 -15.93
CA HIS A 724 15.36 19.52 -16.50
C HIS A 724 15.29 20.76 -17.40
N GLN A 725 14.11 21.30 -17.69
CA GLN A 725 13.92 22.49 -18.52
C GLN A 725 14.22 23.80 -17.78
N THR A 726 14.35 24.90 -18.53
CA THR A 726 14.39 26.26 -17.99
C THR A 726 13.03 26.65 -17.44
N ASP A 727 13.01 27.43 -16.34
CA ASP A 727 11.78 27.87 -15.68
C ASP A 727 10.87 26.69 -15.24
N GLU A 728 11.51 25.58 -14.81
CA GLU A 728 10.87 24.43 -14.17
C GLU A 728 9.90 24.89 -13.08
N TYR A 729 8.71 24.27 -13.04
CA TYR A 729 7.63 24.73 -12.19
C TYR A 729 6.68 23.62 -11.76
N VAL A 730 5.92 23.91 -10.71
CA VAL A 730 4.85 23.05 -10.20
C VAL A 730 3.61 23.84 -9.80
N TYR A 731 2.47 23.17 -9.80
CA TYR A 731 1.22 23.71 -9.26
C TYR A 731 1.09 23.37 -7.77
N VAL A 732 0.92 24.39 -6.93
CA VAL A 732 0.80 24.21 -5.47
C VAL A 732 -0.40 23.32 -5.12
N ASP A 733 -1.53 23.49 -5.82
CA ASP A 733 -2.73 22.69 -5.60
C ASP A 733 -2.51 21.18 -5.87
N ASP A 734 -1.65 20.84 -6.83
CA ASP A 734 -1.30 19.44 -7.14
C ASP A 734 -0.47 18.84 -6.00
N TYR A 735 0.41 19.63 -5.39
CA TYR A 735 1.20 19.20 -4.23
C TYR A 735 0.39 19.07 -2.93
N ILE A 736 -0.68 19.85 -2.77
CA ILE A 736 -1.66 19.61 -1.68
C ILE A 736 -2.32 18.24 -1.86
N LYS A 737 -2.76 17.90 -3.08
CA LYS A 737 -3.33 16.57 -3.36
C LYS A 737 -2.29 15.48 -3.17
N THR A 738 -1.06 15.70 -3.63
CA THR A 738 0.06 14.77 -3.47
C THR A 738 0.32 14.45 -2.00
N MET A 739 0.42 15.45 -1.12
CA MET A 739 0.59 15.22 0.32
C MET A 739 -0.55 14.37 0.90
N ALA A 740 -1.79 14.58 0.44
CA ALA A 740 -2.93 13.77 0.87
C ALA A 740 -2.86 12.32 0.35
N ILE A 741 -2.47 12.14 -0.93
CA ILE A 741 -2.26 10.83 -1.56
C ILE A 741 -1.16 10.06 -0.82
N TYR A 742 0.00 10.68 -0.57
CA TYR A 742 1.11 10.06 0.13
C TYR A 742 0.77 9.73 1.58
N ALA A 743 0.09 10.62 2.31
CA ALA A 743 -0.32 10.34 3.69
C ALA A 743 -1.27 9.13 3.74
N ASP A 744 -2.26 9.06 2.84
CA ASP A 744 -3.19 7.93 2.76
C ASP A 744 -2.49 6.64 2.31
N ALA A 745 -1.67 6.70 1.27
CA ALA A 745 -0.87 5.59 0.77
C ALA A 745 0.02 4.99 1.86
N ILE A 746 0.83 5.82 2.53
CA ILE A 746 1.71 5.40 3.62
C ILE A 746 0.88 4.81 4.77
N TYR A 747 -0.22 5.46 5.17
CA TYR A 747 -1.11 4.94 6.21
C TYR A 747 -1.66 3.55 5.88
N ARG A 748 -2.11 3.31 4.64
CA ARG A 748 -2.62 2.00 4.21
C ARG A 748 -1.55 0.92 4.21
N LEU A 749 -0.31 1.27 3.87
CA LEU A 749 0.83 0.34 3.80
C LEU A 749 1.35 -0.07 5.20
N VAL A 750 1.15 0.75 6.23
CA VAL A 750 1.78 0.60 7.56
C VAL A 750 0.80 0.43 8.73
N LYS A 751 -0.46 0.11 8.45
CA LYS A 751 -1.49 -0.15 9.46
C LYS A 751 -1.60 -1.61 9.88
#